data_AF-A0A534ILH3-F1
#
_entry.id   AF-A0A534ILH3-F1
#
_cell.length_a   1.000
_cell.length_b   1.000
_cell.length_c   1.000
_cell.angle_alpha   90.00
_cell.angle_beta   90.00
_cell.angle_gamma   90.00
#
_symmetry.space_group_name_H-M   'P 1'
#
loop_
_entity.id
_entity.type
_entity.pdbx_description
1 polymer ?
#
loop_
_entity_poly.entity_id
_entity_poly.type
_entity_poly.pdbx_seq_one_letter_code
_entity_poly.pdbx_strand_id
1 'polypeptide(L)'
;MWAVVGLLAMAGIAALVWARPPSNPDQPRLSSGANPFPVFPSASALDVIFVPLSTNASTRLTLASIQGLVNRDGAEIYLDERSELGNASSLLTFLLSHYGLSQSSRDIPAALARYLPRLQGIAVYDPSRPESINIVTMYAALHRAAIAGPDNAASLNRTYGLPVLFDYGSSDWTRLDAIAAYDRAMREMYPQASQALVSILPPDRPAIRDYLIAAKTFVFYYRQGFLSSPAELAATTRILQATARGGPILGWIDTPTITEENAFVQLASRAGKILVGADDTPNLSVLAALGRGSHWRQNSVPVGLPLAAKTYAVVAVPDGDNVDFMSRRMRQLWDDPVRGTMPITWSVQPMLADLAPPLLDFYNGTASPYDRFVAGPSGAGYVYPDYLGPGDIAPYLAFTRKYLNVTGLDVAWLLNAFPAYEVPYRDATLTAYVDDLRPRGIVLDYADQAKTEDHWMEAGATAIAPVIRSTHLWTSRENFLAKLDAAAAAWDSGAHFLWVTVYPYRFNLTQAKEILDEAAARLPGGVEVVTPERFFALLRQDFVARARADVGAGRGDPIASSLFVALVDSANRHSDAATAASDGGDLDRAAWEAFLAIADVRSARRGEALLTVTLLVAAAGLALGLRRPNASARNAIRFRGPPFIVLTASVAVFVLALRSALAADFWTYPFVLGGLAVAGLGGPTARHLNHASPKRGTTIGLLLFSVFASLGLVTNAAFPLAAIGGVLALESLMSRNRLEARELAIPFALGGSLGFVIDSSTVGLVALAGPMIAASWFLPQVVTPRKRGPRDAWLAGMALALPVSGLAAASTYSLALRVALATADLAAVVPFVVAAGAVFGGAVAVLVQTPKNTAKVQALAFSLAGATAASLLFVTGTVPTVLSLFGMVAALTVAAVSTLMRFTQQGGDLRAITSPALVVASLLILVFRVPPIAYSLSVGPLPEALESTFYAPQALIAAVSALAGAVLLISLLRPRPTKHYPGEADGGGEGEA
;
A
#
# COMPACT_ATOMS: atom_id res chain seq x y z
N MET A 1 20.43 35.08 -3.51
CA MET A 1 19.22 35.64 -2.87
C MET A 1 17.99 35.39 -3.73
N TRP A 2 17.94 35.86 -4.98
CA TRP A 2 16.82 35.61 -5.91
C TRP A 2 16.49 34.12 -6.16
N ALA A 3 17.50 33.24 -6.27
CA ALA A 3 17.26 31.80 -6.38
C ALA A 3 16.61 31.17 -5.12
N VAL A 4 16.92 31.70 -3.94
CA VAL A 4 16.33 31.26 -2.66
C VAL A 4 14.89 31.76 -2.54
N VAL A 5 14.63 33.01 -2.95
CA VAL A 5 13.27 33.57 -3.02
C VAL A 5 12.40 32.80 -4.02
N GLY A 6 12.95 32.44 -5.19
CA GLY A 6 12.26 31.61 -6.18
C GLY A 6 11.90 30.21 -5.65
N LEU A 7 12.82 29.55 -4.93
CA LEU A 7 12.56 28.25 -4.30
C LEU A 7 11.51 28.33 -3.18
N LEU A 8 11.54 29.37 -2.36
CA LEU A 8 10.54 29.59 -1.32
C LEU A 8 9.15 29.95 -1.90
N ALA A 9 9.11 30.70 -3.00
CA ALA A 9 7.86 31.01 -3.70
C ALA A 9 7.25 29.75 -4.34
N MET A 10 8.05 28.92 -5.00
CA MET A 10 7.61 27.62 -5.53
C MET A 10 7.08 26.69 -4.44
N ALA A 11 7.75 26.65 -3.28
CA ALA A 11 7.28 25.89 -2.12
C ALA A 11 5.95 26.43 -1.56
N GLY A 12 5.78 27.75 -1.49
CA GLY A 12 4.54 28.39 -1.06
C GLY A 12 3.37 28.08 -1.99
N ILE A 13 3.60 28.10 -3.31
CA ILE A 13 2.59 27.76 -4.32
C ILE A 13 2.22 26.27 -4.21
N ALA A 14 3.21 25.37 -4.09
CA ALA A 14 2.96 23.93 -3.94
C ALA A 14 2.12 23.63 -2.68
N ALA A 15 2.41 24.29 -1.55
CA ALA A 15 1.66 24.13 -0.31
C ALA A 15 0.21 24.67 -0.41
N LEU A 16 0.00 25.77 -1.13
CA LEU A 16 -1.33 26.35 -1.35
C LEU A 16 -2.20 25.52 -2.30
N VAL A 17 -1.60 24.92 -3.33
CA VAL A 17 -2.33 24.11 -4.33
C VAL A 17 -2.67 22.71 -3.79
N TRP A 18 -1.88 22.18 -2.84
CA TRP A 18 -2.00 20.81 -2.31
C TRP A 18 -2.45 20.73 -0.84
N ALA A 19 -2.85 21.85 -0.23
CA ALA A 19 -3.43 21.82 1.10
C ALA A 19 -4.67 20.92 1.11
N ARG A 20 -4.77 20.01 2.09
CA ARG A 20 -5.97 19.19 2.30
C ARG A 20 -7.16 20.14 2.42
N PRO A 21 -8.18 20.05 1.54
CA PRO A 21 -9.32 20.93 1.66
C PRO A 21 -10.02 20.62 2.99
N PRO A 22 -10.34 21.63 3.82
CA PRO A 22 -11.06 21.41 5.05
C PRO A 22 -12.41 20.76 4.74
N SER A 23 -12.83 19.81 5.58
CA SER A 23 -14.19 19.28 5.55
C SER A 23 -15.16 20.44 5.77
N ASN A 24 -16.12 20.64 4.87
CA ASN A 24 -17.20 21.60 5.08
C ASN A 24 -18.22 20.95 6.06
N PRO A 25 -18.29 21.38 7.33
CA PRO A 25 -19.21 20.78 8.30
C PRO A 25 -20.68 20.99 7.92
N ASP A 26 -20.98 21.99 7.07
CA ASP A 26 -22.33 22.31 6.60
C ASP A 26 -22.74 21.54 5.34
N GLN A 27 -21.89 20.62 4.84
CA GLN A 27 -22.23 19.79 3.70
C GLN A 27 -23.42 18.87 4.04
N PRO A 28 -24.49 18.83 3.22
CA PRO A 28 -25.65 18.00 3.49
C PRO A 28 -25.27 16.52 3.56
N ARG A 29 -25.97 15.75 4.38
CA ARG A 29 -25.73 14.31 4.59
C ARG A 29 -27.00 13.52 4.34
N LEU A 30 -26.89 12.44 3.57
CA LEU A 30 -27.95 11.44 3.43
C LEU A 30 -28.07 10.63 4.73
N SER A 31 -29.31 10.41 5.17
CA SER A 31 -29.58 9.55 6.32
C SER A 31 -29.08 8.12 6.06
N SER A 32 -28.49 7.48 7.07
CA SER A 32 -28.03 6.09 6.98
C SER A 32 -29.16 5.08 6.70
N GLY A 33 -30.42 5.45 6.96
CA GLY A 33 -31.58 4.63 6.61
C GLY A 33 -32.08 4.83 5.17
N ALA A 34 -31.72 5.94 4.51
CA ALA A 34 -32.22 6.28 3.19
C ALA A 34 -31.75 5.27 2.14
N ASN A 35 -32.62 4.95 1.18
CA ASN A 35 -32.22 4.22 -0.02
C ASN A 35 -31.70 5.24 -1.04
N PRO A 36 -30.41 5.21 -1.42
CA PRO A 36 -29.87 6.14 -2.40
C PRO A 36 -30.34 5.84 -3.84
N PHE A 37 -30.88 4.64 -4.08
CA PHE A 37 -31.27 4.19 -5.42
C PHE A 37 -32.78 4.34 -5.65
N PRO A 38 -33.21 5.04 -6.71
CA PRO A 38 -34.63 5.18 -7.04
C PRO A 38 -35.29 3.83 -7.28
N VAL A 39 -36.58 3.71 -6.94
CA VAL A 39 -37.40 2.54 -7.27
C VAL A 39 -37.99 2.75 -8.65
N PHE A 40 -37.80 1.78 -9.55
CA PHE A 40 -38.46 1.75 -10.85
C PHE A 40 -39.58 0.71 -10.86
N PRO A 41 -40.74 0.99 -11.46
CA PRO A 41 -41.79 0.00 -11.62
C PRO A 41 -41.39 -1.07 -12.64
N SER A 42 -41.61 -2.34 -12.29
CA SER A 42 -41.41 -3.47 -13.19
C SER A 42 -42.52 -3.57 -14.24
N ALA A 43 -42.18 -4.00 -15.46
CA ALA A 43 -43.14 -4.40 -16.48
C ALA A 43 -43.34 -5.92 -16.47
N SER A 44 -44.54 -6.40 -16.82
CA SER A 44 -44.83 -7.84 -16.95
C SER A 44 -44.22 -8.48 -18.21
N ALA A 45 -43.73 -7.66 -19.15
CA ALA A 45 -43.10 -8.10 -20.37
C ALA A 45 -41.92 -7.19 -20.74
N LEU A 46 -40.84 -7.80 -21.25
CA LEU A 46 -39.67 -7.11 -21.77
C LEU A 46 -39.69 -7.09 -23.31
N ASP A 47 -39.56 -5.91 -23.89
CA ASP A 47 -39.17 -5.73 -25.29
C ASP A 47 -37.65 -5.82 -25.39
N VAL A 48 -37.20 -6.98 -25.88
CA VAL A 48 -35.79 -7.32 -26.08
C VAL A 48 -35.35 -6.78 -27.43
N ILE A 49 -34.46 -5.79 -27.40
CA ILE A 49 -33.88 -5.17 -28.60
C ILE A 49 -32.51 -5.77 -28.83
N PHE A 50 -32.31 -6.43 -29.96
CA PHE A 50 -31.01 -6.94 -30.33
C PHE A 50 -30.10 -5.79 -30.80
N VAL A 51 -28.93 -5.65 -30.18
CA VAL A 51 -27.94 -4.61 -30.51
C VAL A 51 -26.67 -5.28 -31.05
N PRO A 52 -26.46 -5.30 -32.38
CA PRO A 52 -25.24 -5.84 -32.97
C PRO A 52 -23.98 -5.14 -32.47
N LEU A 53 -22.88 -5.88 -32.33
CA LEU A 53 -21.57 -5.29 -31.97
C LEU A 53 -21.13 -4.19 -32.95
N SER A 54 -21.51 -4.31 -34.23
CA SER A 54 -21.26 -3.34 -35.30
C SER A 54 -22.09 -2.05 -35.21
N THR A 55 -23.04 -1.96 -34.27
CA THR A 55 -23.86 -0.75 -34.07
C THR A 55 -22.97 0.42 -33.65
N ASN A 56 -23.10 1.55 -34.36
CA ASN A 56 -22.29 2.73 -34.10
C ASN A 56 -22.62 3.40 -32.75
N ALA A 57 -21.69 4.23 -32.25
CA ALA A 57 -21.81 4.87 -30.95
C ALA A 57 -23.08 5.74 -30.82
N SER A 58 -23.41 6.54 -31.85
CA SER A 58 -24.60 7.40 -31.86
C SER A 58 -25.89 6.62 -31.68
N THR A 59 -26.04 5.49 -32.38
CA THR A 59 -27.22 4.63 -32.28
C THR A 59 -27.28 3.93 -30.92
N ARG A 60 -26.13 3.48 -30.37
CA ARG A 60 -26.07 2.92 -29.02
C ARG A 60 -26.49 3.93 -27.95
N LEU A 61 -26.02 5.17 -28.05
CA LEU A 61 -26.42 6.25 -27.14
C LEU A 61 -27.92 6.58 -27.29
N THR A 62 -28.45 6.59 -28.52
CA THR A 62 -29.89 6.74 -28.76
C THR A 62 -30.67 5.62 -28.04
N LEU A 63 -30.28 4.36 -28.22
CA LEU A 63 -30.94 3.21 -27.58
C LEU A 63 -30.86 3.25 -26.06
N ALA A 64 -29.68 3.52 -25.48
CA ALA A 64 -29.50 3.64 -24.03
C ALA A 64 -30.35 4.78 -23.44
N SER A 65 -30.46 5.92 -24.16
CA SER A 65 -31.29 7.03 -23.71
C SER A 65 -32.78 6.73 -23.73
N ILE A 66 -33.26 6.04 -24.76
CA ILE A 66 -34.66 5.59 -24.85
C ILE A 66 -34.93 4.56 -23.75
N GLN A 67 -34.03 3.59 -23.55
CA GLN A 67 -34.15 2.59 -22.49
C GLN A 67 -34.30 3.26 -21.13
N GLY A 68 -33.38 4.16 -20.77
CA GLY A 68 -33.45 4.85 -19.48
C GLY A 68 -34.72 5.69 -19.29
N LEU A 69 -35.16 6.39 -20.33
CA LEU A 69 -36.37 7.23 -20.26
C LEU A 69 -37.66 6.42 -20.17
N VAL A 70 -37.75 5.30 -20.87
CA VAL A 70 -38.91 4.40 -20.83
C VAL A 70 -38.91 3.61 -19.52
N ASN A 71 -37.77 3.02 -19.15
CA ASN A 71 -37.65 2.17 -17.95
C ASN A 71 -37.84 2.93 -16.64
N ARG A 72 -37.63 4.25 -16.65
CA ARG A 72 -38.01 5.12 -15.53
C ARG A 72 -39.49 5.01 -15.17
N ASP A 73 -40.36 4.92 -16.18
CA ASP A 73 -41.82 4.94 -16.02
C ASP A 73 -42.40 3.50 -16.02
N GLY A 74 -41.65 2.53 -16.52
CA GLY A 74 -41.95 1.10 -16.53
C GLY A 74 -40.82 0.35 -17.23
N ALA A 75 -40.14 -0.57 -16.54
CA ALA A 75 -38.97 -1.31 -17.04
C ALA A 75 -39.32 -2.25 -18.22
N GLU A 76 -39.62 -1.68 -19.38
CA GLU A 76 -40.10 -2.33 -20.61
C GLU A 76 -38.97 -2.76 -21.54
N ILE A 77 -37.85 -2.02 -21.60
CA ILE A 77 -36.80 -2.22 -22.62
C ILE A 77 -35.59 -2.95 -22.04
N TYR A 78 -35.19 -4.04 -22.70
CA TYR A 78 -33.93 -4.74 -22.45
C TYR A 78 -33.07 -4.72 -23.72
N LEU A 79 -31.83 -4.24 -23.61
CA LEU A 79 -30.86 -4.26 -24.72
C LEU A 79 -30.03 -5.54 -24.64
N ASP A 80 -30.16 -6.41 -25.65
CA ASP A 80 -29.40 -7.65 -25.75
C ASP A 80 -28.20 -7.46 -26.68
N GLU A 81 -27.04 -7.22 -26.06
CA GLU A 81 -25.74 -7.23 -26.73
C GLU A 81 -25.19 -8.66 -26.63
N ARG A 82 -25.35 -9.49 -27.68
CA ARG A 82 -24.96 -10.93 -27.68
C ARG A 82 -23.44 -11.18 -27.64
N SER A 83 -22.73 -10.67 -26.65
CA SER A 83 -21.31 -10.97 -26.43
C SER A 83 -21.06 -12.09 -25.42
N GLU A 84 -22.10 -12.71 -24.86
CA GLU A 84 -21.95 -13.97 -24.12
C GLU A 84 -22.15 -15.16 -25.05
N LEU A 85 -21.32 -16.20 -24.91
CA LEU A 85 -21.40 -17.45 -25.67
C LEU A 85 -22.75 -18.15 -25.41
N GLY A 86 -23.78 -17.85 -26.22
CA GLY A 86 -25.08 -18.54 -26.18
C GLY A 86 -26.27 -17.58 -26.34
N ASN A 87 -27.26 -18.00 -27.12
CA ASN A 87 -28.52 -17.26 -27.38
C ASN A 87 -29.18 -16.69 -26.12
N ALA A 88 -29.57 -15.40 -26.17
CA ALA A 88 -29.98 -14.59 -25.03
C ALA A 88 -28.90 -14.59 -23.93
N SER A 89 -28.40 -13.42 -23.53
CA SER A 89 -27.51 -13.35 -22.36
C SER A 89 -28.11 -14.23 -21.24
N SER A 90 -27.31 -15.14 -20.70
CA SER A 90 -27.73 -16.13 -19.69
C SER A 90 -28.54 -15.50 -18.54
N LEU A 91 -28.23 -14.23 -18.24
CA LEU A 91 -28.99 -13.35 -17.36
C LEU A 91 -30.42 -13.10 -17.83
N LEU A 92 -30.68 -12.74 -19.10
CA LEU A 92 -32.05 -12.58 -19.63
C LEU A 92 -32.87 -13.87 -19.44
N THR A 93 -32.31 -15.04 -19.77
CA THR A 93 -32.99 -16.32 -19.56
C THR A 93 -33.33 -16.55 -18.09
N PHE A 94 -32.41 -16.21 -17.18
CA PHE A 94 -32.67 -16.22 -15.74
C PHE A 94 -33.77 -15.25 -15.35
N LEU A 95 -33.75 -14.00 -15.83
CA LEU A 95 -34.77 -12.99 -15.52
C LEU A 95 -36.18 -13.44 -15.93
N LEU A 96 -36.32 -13.97 -17.15
CA LEU A 96 -37.60 -14.43 -17.69
C LEU A 96 -38.17 -15.57 -16.86
N SER A 97 -37.33 -16.55 -16.52
CA SER A 97 -37.76 -17.74 -15.77
C SER A 97 -37.99 -17.45 -14.28
N HIS A 98 -37.09 -16.71 -13.63
CA HIS A 98 -37.13 -16.46 -12.20
C HIS A 98 -38.24 -15.48 -11.79
N TYR A 99 -38.46 -14.42 -12.59
CA TYR A 99 -39.48 -13.41 -12.31
C TYR A 99 -40.77 -13.57 -13.12
N GLY A 100 -40.89 -14.64 -13.93
CA GLY A 100 -42.08 -14.93 -14.72
C GLY A 100 -42.39 -13.86 -15.78
N LEU A 101 -41.35 -13.24 -16.36
CA LEU A 101 -41.50 -12.19 -17.36
C LEU A 101 -41.74 -12.79 -18.74
N SER A 102 -42.64 -12.19 -19.51
CA SER A 102 -42.77 -12.48 -20.94
C SER A 102 -41.76 -11.68 -21.75
N GLN A 103 -41.37 -12.16 -22.94
CA GLN A 103 -40.51 -11.38 -23.85
C GLN A 103 -41.14 -11.17 -25.22
N SER A 104 -40.83 -10.05 -25.84
CA SER A 104 -41.03 -9.78 -27.26
C SER A 104 -39.70 -9.34 -27.87
N SER A 105 -39.41 -9.74 -29.12
CA SER A 105 -38.17 -9.36 -29.80
C SER A 105 -38.42 -8.26 -30.82
N ARG A 106 -37.55 -7.25 -30.85
CA ARG A 106 -37.57 -6.17 -31.85
C ARG A 106 -36.19 -5.91 -32.42
N ASP A 107 -36.16 -5.49 -33.67
CA ASP A 107 -34.98 -4.86 -34.26
C ASP A 107 -34.91 -3.37 -33.88
N ILE A 108 -33.78 -2.75 -34.18
CA ILE A 108 -33.54 -1.34 -33.86
C ILE A 108 -34.60 -0.43 -34.52
N PRO A 109 -34.89 -0.51 -35.84
CA PRO A 109 -35.91 0.33 -36.46
C PRO A 109 -37.30 0.23 -35.82
N ALA A 110 -37.77 -0.99 -35.52
CA ALA A 110 -39.07 -1.17 -34.87
C ALA A 110 -39.09 -0.62 -33.44
N ALA A 111 -37.99 -0.74 -32.71
CA ALA A 111 -37.87 -0.15 -31.38
C ALA A 111 -37.90 1.40 -31.44
N LEU A 112 -37.14 2.00 -32.36
CA LEU A 112 -37.13 3.46 -32.55
C LEU A 112 -38.53 3.97 -32.91
N ALA A 113 -39.23 3.33 -33.84
CA ALA A 113 -40.59 3.70 -34.22
C ALA A 113 -41.61 3.59 -33.09
N ARG A 114 -41.43 2.63 -32.17
CA ARG A 114 -42.31 2.44 -31.01
C ARG A 114 -42.07 3.48 -29.91
N TYR A 115 -40.80 3.77 -29.60
CA TYR A 115 -40.46 4.46 -28.36
C TYR A 115 -40.08 5.93 -28.55
N LEU A 116 -39.50 6.34 -29.69
CA LEU A 116 -39.17 7.75 -29.93
C LEU A 116 -40.38 8.69 -29.86
N PRO A 117 -41.60 8.33 -30.33
CA PRO A 117 -42.78 9.19 -30.18
C PRO A 117 -43.20 9.48 -28.73
N ARG A 118 -42.67 8.73 -27.73
CA ARG A 118 -42.92 8.98 -26.30
C ARG A 118 -42.01 10.07 -25.72
N LEU A 119 -41.06 10.59 -26.49
CA LEU A 119 -40.05 11.54 -26.07
C LEU A 119 -40.38 12.97 -26.53
N GLN A 120 -39.74 13.96 -25.92
CA GLN A 120 -40.01 15.39 -26.20
C GLN A 120 -39.12 15.96 -27.31
N GLY A 121 -38.00 15.32 -27.61
CA GLY A 121 -37.09 15.76 -28.67
C GLY A 121 -35.75 15.03 -28.66
N ILE A 122 -34.73 15.65 -29.26
CA ILE A 122 -33.36 15.12 -29.34
C ILE A 122 -32.34 16.08 -28.71
N ALA A 123 -31.32 15.49 -28.07
CA ALA A 123 -30.15 16.18 -27.53
C ALA A 123 -28.89 15.70 -28.28
N VAL A 124 -28.22 16.61 -28.98
CA VAL A 124 -27.10 16.31 -29.87
C VAL A 124 -25.76 16.57 -29.17
N TYR A 125 -24.88 15.56 -29.13
CA TYR A 125 -23.52 15.71 -28.59
C TYR A 125 -22.53 16.13 -29.66
N ASP A 126 -21.38 16.65 -29.24
CA ASP A 126 -20.26 17.01 -30.12
C ASP A 126 -19.12 15.97 -29.97
N PRO A 127 -18.85 15.14 -31.00
CA PRO A 127 -17.79 14.13 -30.95
C PRO A 127 -16.38 14.70 -30.73
N SER A 128 -16.15 15.98 -31.04
CA SER A 128 -14.86 16.64 -30.81
C SER A 128 -14.66 17.08 -29.35
N ARG A 129 -15.72 17.01 -28.55
CA ARG A 129 -15.80 17.42 -27.15
C ARG A 129 -16.35 16.26 -26.32
N PRO A 130 -15.51 15.31 -25.86
CA PRO A 130 -15.98 14.09 -25.20
C PRO A 130 -16.92 14.34 -24.01
N GLU A 131 -16.68 15.39 -23.22
CA GLU A 131 -17.54 15.79 -22.09
C GLU A 131 -19.00 16.04 -22.49
N SER A 132 -19.24 16.41 -23.75
CA SER A 132 -20.58 16.68 -24.27
C SER A 132 -21.51 15.48 -24.15
N ILE A 133 -20.99 14.24 -24.21
CA ILE A 133 -21.78 13.02 -24.05
C ILE A 133 -22.39 12.96 -22.64
N ASN A 134 -21.63 13.31 -21.61
CA ASN A 134 -22.13 13.37 -20.23
C ASN A 134 -23.12 14.53 -20.05
N ILE A 135 -22.87 15.69 -20.67
CA ILE A 135 -23.80 16.83 -20.65
C ILE A 135 -25.14 16.47 -21.30
N VAL A 136 -25.13 15.87 -22.50
CA VAL A 136 -26.39 15.46 -23.16
C VAL A 136 -27.07 14.31 -22.42
N THR A 137 -26.33 13.47 -21.69
CA THR A 137 -26.92 12.43 -20.83
C THR A 137 -27.75 13.05 -19.72
N MET A 138 -27.22 14.05 -19.03
CA MET A 138 -27.96 14.80 -18.01
C MET A 138 -29.13 15.57 -18.63
N TYR A 139 -28.91 16.24 -19.76
CA TYR A 139 -29.96 16.98 -20.46
C TYR A 139 -31.12 16.05 -20.88
N ALA A 140 -30.80 14.91 -21.49
CA ALA A 140 -31.77 13.89 -21.91
C ALA A 140 -32.62 13.41 -20.72
N ALA A 141 -31.98 13.16 -19.57
CA ALA A 141 -32.67 12.72 -18.36
C ALA A 141 -33.68 13.75 -17.85
N LEU A 142 -33.34 15.04 -17.88
CA LEU A 142 -34.17 16.13 -17.38
C LEU A 142 -35.30 16.51 -18.36
N HIS A 143 -35.01 16.52 -19.65
CA HIS A 143 -35.90 17.02 -20.70
C HIS A 143 -36.56 15.91 -21.55
N ARG A 144 -36.44 14.64 -21.15
CA ARG A 144 -37.00 13.48 -21.87
C ARG A 144 -36.63 13.47 -23.35
N ALA A 145 -35.35 13.71 -23.65
CA ALA A 145 -34.82 13.76 -25.03
C ALA A 145 -34.01 12.50 -25.37
N ALA A 146 -34.11 12.01 -26.61
CA ALA A 146 -33.19 10.99 -27.09
C ALA A 146 -31.81 11.59 -27.38
N ILE A 147 -30.75 10.89 -26.99
CA ILE A 147 -29.38 11.29 -27.35
C ILE A 147 -29.12 10.96 -28.82
N ALA A 148 -28.52 11.89 -29.55
CA ALA A 148 -28.16 11.75 -30.95
C ALA A 148 -26.74 12.24 -31.22
N GLY A 149 -26.07 11.64 -32.19
CA GLY A 149 -24.83 12.17 -32.77
C GLY A 149 -25.11 13.01 -34.01
N PRO A 150 -24.12 13.77 -34.51
CA PRO A 150 -24.28 14.57 -35.73
C PRO A 150 -24.67 13.73 -36.96
N ASP A 151 -24.31 12.45 -36.97
CA ASP A 151 -24.59 11.49 -38.04
C ASP A 151 -26.05 11.01 -38.07
N ASN A 152 -26.75 10.99 -36.93
CA ASN A 152 -28.13 10.48 -36.86
C ASN A 152 -29.20 11.51 -36.45
N ALA A 153 -28.84 12.68 -35.91
CA ALA A 153 -29.79 13.70 -35.45
C ALA A 153 -30.79 14.15 -36.53
N ALA A 154 -30.32 14.48 -37.73
CA ALA A 154 -31.17 14.92 -38.83
C ALA A 154 -32.12 13.83 -39.36
N SER A 155 -31.72 12.56 -39.22
CA SER A 155 -32.56 11.41 -39.57
C SER A 155 -33.66 11.22 -38.52
N LEU A 156 -33.31 11.28 -37.23
CA LEU A 156 -34.27 11.16 -36.12
C LEU A 156 -35.33 12.26 -36.17
N ASN A 157 -34.90 13.51 -36.41
CA ASN A 157 -35.81 14.65 -36.56
C ASN A 157 -36.80 14.47 -37.73
N ARG A 158 -36.31 14.15 -38.94
CA ARG A 158 -37.17 13.98 -40.12
C ARG A 158 -38.10 12.78 -40.03
N THR A 159 -37.63 11.66 -39.47
CA THR A 159 -38.36 10.40 -39.49
C THR A 159 -39.42 10.34 -38.39
N TYR A 160 -39.11 10.87 -37.21
CA TYR A 160 -39.97 10.74 -36.03
C TYR A 160 -40.55 12.08 -35.55
N GLY A 161 -40.27 13.19 -36.23
CA GLY A 161 -40.79 14.52 -35.88
C GLY A 161 -40.22 15.11 -34.58
N LEU A 162 -39.10 14.59 -34.09
CA LEU A 162 -38.50 15.02 -32.82
C LEU A 162 -37.70 16.32 -32.98
N PRO A 163 -38.07 17.43 -32.32
CA PRO A 163 -37.32 18.68 -32.39
C PRO A 163 -35.95 18.54 -31.70
N VAL A 164 -34.94 19.25 -32.22
CA VAL A 164 -33.66 19.42 -31.52
C VAL A 164 -33.87 20.38 -30.35
N LEU A 165 -33.84 19.84 -29.12
CA LEU A 165 -34.03 20.63 -27.89
C LEU A 165 -32.70 21.22 -27.41
N PHE A 166 -31.61 20.50 -27.66
CA PHE A 166 -30.26 20.91 -27.31
C PHE A 166 -29.27 20.34 -28.31
N ASP A 167 -28.35 21.17 -28.76
CA ASP A 167 -27.22 20.75 -29.57
C ASP A 167 -25.97 21.39 -28.98
N TYR A 168 -25.10 20.55 -28.41
CA TYR A 168 -23.89 21.00 -27.74
C TYR A 168 -23.01 21.80 -28.69
N GLY A 169 -22.77 21.27 -29.89
CA GLY A 169 -21.82 21.77 -30.88
C GLY A 169 -22.19 23.15 -31.41
N SER A 170 -23.48 23.43 -31.58
CA SER A 170 -23.98 24.72 -32.09
C SER A 170 -24.34 25.73 -31.00
N SER A 171 -24.29 25.34 -29.72
CA SER A 171 -24.61 26.22 -28.58
C SER A 171 -23.40 26.98 -28.02
N ASP A 172 -23.64 27.80 -27.00
CA ASP A 172 -22.58 28.49 -26.26
C ASP A 172 -21.71 27.55 -25.41
N TRP A 173 -22.14 26.29 -25.21
CA TRP A 173 -21.37 25.26 -24.50
C TRP A 173 -20.07 24.88 -25.21
N THR A 174 -20.03 24.93 -26.54
CA THR A 174 -18.80 24.66 -27.35
C THR A 174 -17.61 25.53 -26.96
N ARG A 175 -17.86 26.73 -26.41
CA ARG A 175 -16.80 27.66 -25.99
C ARG A 175 -16.20 27.33 -24.62
N LEU A 176 -16.86 26.48 -23.83
CA LEU A 176 -16.41 26.08 -22.51
C LEU A 176 -15.34 24.99 -22.65
N ASP A 177 -14.33 24.99 -21.78
CA ASP A 177 -13.53 23.78 -21.57
C ASP A 177 -14.33 22.75 -20.75
N ALA A 178 -13.80 21.53 -20.59
CA ALA A 178 -14.50 20.48 -19.87
C ALA A 178 -14.82 20.86 -18.41
N ILE A 179 -13.91 21.57 -17.73
CA ILE A 179 -14.13 22.00 -16.34
C ILE A 179 -15.27 23.01 -16.27
N ALA A 180 -15.27 24.02 -17.13
CA ALA A 180 -16.30 25.05 -17.19
C ALA A 180 -17.66 24.48 -17.60
N ALA A 181 -17.69 23.46 -18.48
CA ALA A 181 -18.91 22.75 -18.86
C ALA A 181 -19.55 22.04 -17.65
N TYR A 182 -18.79 21.24 -16.90
CA TYR A 182 -19.33 20.59 -15.70
C TYR A 182 -19.65 21.57 -14.58
N ASP A 183 -18.89 22.67 -14.42
CA ASP A 183 -19.22 23.75 -13.48
C ASP A 183 -20.55 24.42 -13.83
N ARG A 184 -20.85 24.59 -15.13
CA ARG A 184 -22.15 25.07 -15.59
C ARG A 184 -23.25 24.06 -15.31
N ALA A 185 -23.01 22.78 -15.60
CA ALA A 185 -23.96 21.71 -15.28
C ALA A 185 -24.27 21.62 -13.77
N MET A 186 -23.28 21.82 -12.91
CA MET A 186 -23.49 21.90 -11.46
C MET A 186 -24.43 23.04 -11.05
N ARG A 187 -24.42 24.17 -11.78
CA ARG A 187 -25.33 25.30 -11.49
C ARG A 187 -26.72 25.10 -12.09
N GLU A 188 -26.80 24.56 -13.29
CA GLU A 188 -28.04 24.57 -14.10
C GLU A 188 -28.80 23.24 -14.04
N MET A 189 -28.09 22.11 -13.94
CA MET A 189 -28.66 20.76 -14.04
C MET A 189 -28.70 20.03 -12.69
N TYR A 190 -27.65 20.14 -11.85
CA TYR A 190 -27.62 19.45 -10.55
C TYR A 190 -28.83 19.76 -9.65
N PRO A 191 -29.35 21.00 -9.55
CA PRO A 191 -30.54 21.28 -8.72
C PRO A 191 -31.81 20.53 -9.15
N GLN A 192 -31.85 20.03 -10.39
CA GLN A 192 -32.97 19.27 -10.97
C GLN A 192 -32.68 17.75 -11.00
N ALA A 193 -31.44 17.36 -10.70
CA ALA A 193 -30.97 15.97 -10.65
C ALA A 193 -31.29 15.31 -9.30
N SER A 194 -31.11 14.00 -9.23
CA SER A 194 -31.11 13.28 -7.95
C SER A 194 -30.02 13.83 -7.03
N GLN A 195 -30.40 14.15 -5.80
CA GLN A 195 -29.46 14.58 -4.75
C GLN A 195 -28.89 13.39 -3.97
N ALA A 196 -29.38 12.17 -4.23
CA ALA A 196 -29.04 10.97 -3.48
C ALA A 196 -27.81 10.22 -4.03
N LEU A 197 -27.48 10.41 -5.31
CA LEU A 197 -26.35 9.73 -5.96
C LEU A 197 -25.75 10.60 -7.07
N VAL A 198 -24.48 10.37 -7.36
CA VAL A 198 -23.75 10.99 -8.48
C VAL A 198 -23.02 9.92 -9.27
N SER A 199 -22.49 10.26 -10.44
CA SER A 199 -21.70 9.34 -11.25
C SER A 199 -20.41 9.96 -11.76
N ILE A 200 -19.34 9.17 -11.70
CA ILE A 200 -18.10 9.43 -12.43
C ILE A 200 -18.05 8.44 -13.59
N LEU A 201 -18.11 8.93 -14.83
CA LEU A 201 -18.27 8.06 -16.00
C LEU A 201 -17.45 8.56 -17.19
N PRO A 202 -16.43 7.79 -17.65
CA PRO A 202 -15.75 8.10 -18.89
C PRO A 202 -16.77 8.29 -20.04
N PRO A 203 -16.70 9.39 -20.82
CA PRO A 203 -17.77 9.71 -21.77
C PRO A 203 -18.05 8.66 -22.84
N ASP A 204 -17.09 7.80 -23.13
CA ASP A 204 -17.18 6.72 -24.10
C ASP A 204 -17.91 5.46 -23.59
N ARG A 205 -18.30 5.41 -22.31
CA ARG A 205 -19.00 4.27 -21.70
C ARG A 205 -20.52 4.38 -21.88
N PRO A 206 -21.18 3.51 -22.69
CA PRO A 206 -22.62 3.61 -22.93
C PRO A 206 -23.47 2.75 -21.98
N ALA A 207 -22.90 1.71 -21.36
CA ALA A 207 -23.65 0.61 -20.74
C ALA A 207 -24.57 1.05 -19.60
N ILE A 208 -24.04 1.80 -18.62
CA ILE A 208 -24.78 2.26 -17.44
C ILE A 208 -25.74 3.44 -17.73
N ARG A 209 -25.70 4.03 -18.94
CA ARG A 209 -26.40 5.30 -19.21
C ARG A 209 -27.91 5.16 -19.14
N ASP A 210 -28.46 3.96 -19.36
CA ASP A 210 -29.88 3.70 -19.16
C ASP A 210 -30.29 4.00 -17.71
N TYR A 211 -29.55 3.51 -16.72
CA TYR A 211 -29.81 3.74 -15.31
C TYR A 211 -29.53 5.18 -14.91
N LEU A 212 -28.42 5.78 -15.36
CA LEU A 212 -28.10 7.18 -15.04
C LEU A 212 -29.17 8.15 -15.55
N ILE A 213 -29.70 7.87 -16.74
CA ILE A 213 -30.82 8.61 -17.31
C ILE A 213 -32.07 8.33 -16.49
N ALA A 214 -32.44 7.08 -16.25
CA ALA A 214 -33.62 6.73 -15.47
C ALA A 214 -33.64 7.41 -14.08
N ALA A 215 -32.50 7.40 -13.39
CA ALA A 215 -32.30 7.96 -12.06
C ALA A 215 -32.09 9.49 -12.01
N LYS A 216 -31.99 10.17 -13.16
CA LYS A 216 -31.63 11.59 -13.26
C LYS A 216 -30.34 11.92 -12.51
N THR A 217 -29.32 11.10 -12.71
CA THR A 217 -28.03 11.22 -12.01
C THR A 217 -27.19 12.36 -12.58
N PHE A 218 -26.51 13.10 -11.72
CA PHE A 218 -25.47 14.03 -12.16
C PHE A 218 -24.19 13.28 -12.55
N VAL A 219 -23.70 13.50 -13.76
CA VAL A 219 -22.59 12.75 -14.37
C VAL A 219 -21.43 13.69 -14.68
N PHE A 220 -20.22 13.34 -14.23
CA PHE A 220 -19.01 14.06 -14.58
C PHE A 220 -17.85 13.09 -14.85
N TYR A 221 -16.77 13.59 -15.44
CA TYR A 221 -15.54 12.81 -15.58
C TYR A 221 -14.32 13.70 -15.64
N TYR A 222 -13.35 13.37 -14.81
CA TYR A 222 -11.99 13.88 -14.88
C TYR A 222 -11.04 12.73 -14.59
N ARG A 223 -9.87 12.75 -15.24
CA ARG A 223 -8.78 11.84 -14.89
C ARG A 223 -8.39 12.06 -13.43
N GLN A 224 -7.98 10.99 -12.77
CA GLN A 224 -7.55 11.01 -11.37
C GLN A 224 -6.07 10.61 -11.30
N GLY A 225 -5.47 10.70 -10.12
CA GLY A 225 -4.09 10.27 -9.93
C GLY A 225 -3.09 11.00 -10.86
N PHE A 226 -2.19 10.26 -11.53
CA PHE A 226 -1.00 10.84 -12.21
C PHE A 226 -1.42 11.39 -13.56
N LEU A 227 -2.56 10.89 -14.03
CA LEU A 227 -3.22 11.32 -15.23
C LEU A 227 -3.92 12.66 -15.05
N SER A 228 -4.13 13.12 -13.80
CA SER A 228 -4.86 14.35 -13.50
C SER A 228 -3.96 15.59 -13.43
N SER A 229 -4.46 16.70 -13.97
CA SER A 229 -3.93 18.04 -13.69
C SER A 229 -4.42 18.56 -12.33
N PRO A 230 -3.70 19.52 -11.69
CA PRO A 230 -4.18 20.15 -10.47
C PRO A 230 -5.58 20.78 -10.60
N ALA A 231 -5.94 21.27 -11.80
CA ALA A 231 -7.25 21.85 -12.07
C ALA A 231 -8.37 20.79 -12.11
N GLU A 232 -8.12 19.63 -12.72
CA GLU A 232 -9.05 18.49 -12.74
C GLU A 232 -9.29 17.95 -11.33
N LEU A 233 -8.25 17.84 -10.51
CA LEU A 233 -8.36 17.41 -9.11
C LEU A 233 -9.16 18.41 -8.27
N ALA A 234 -8.92 19.71 -8.45
CA ALA A 234 -9.67 20.76 -7.79
C ALA A 234 -11.15 20.77 -8.23
N ALA A 235 -11.43 20.54 -9.53
CA ALA A 235 -12.79 20.42 -10.05
C ALA A 235 -13.53 19.20 -9.47
N THR A 236 -12.88 18.04 -9.42
CA THR A 236 -13.42 16.83 -8.78
C THR A 236 -13.78 17.12 -7.32
N THR A 237 -12.85 17.72 -6.57
CA THR A 237 -13.05 18.08 -5.15
C THR A 237 -14.28 18.99 -4.97
N ARG A 238 -14.44 20.02 -5.80
CA ARG A 238 -15.59 20.93 -5.74
C ARG A 238 -16.92 20.19 -5.95
N ILE A 239 -17.00 19.29 -6.93
CA ILE A 239 -18.20 18.49 -7.19
C ILE A 239 -18.54 17.59 -5.99
N LEU A 240 -17.54 16.90 -5.43
CA LEU A 240 -17.74 16.01 -4.28
C LEU A 240 -18.19 16.78 -3.03
N GLN A 241 -17.70 17.99 -2.83
CA GLN A 241 -18.10 18.88 -1.72
C GLN A 241 -19.48 19.50 -1.92
N ALA A 242 -19.88 19.75 -3.17
CA ALA A 242 -21.19 20.32 -3.49
C ALA A 242 -22.35 19.31 -3.37
N THR A 243 -22.05 18.02 -3.33
CA THR A 243 -23.04 16.92 -3.33
C THR A 243 -23.17 16.28 -1.94
N ALA A 244 -24.27 15.63 -1.58
CA ALA A 244 -24.50 15.14 -0.22
C ALA A 244 -23.54 14.01 0.24
N ARG A 245 -23.03 14.09 1.47
CA ARG A 245 -22.25 12.99 2.12
C ARG A 245 -23.13 11.76 2.33
N GLY A 246 -22.52 10.58 2.40
CA GLY A 246 -23.19 9.28 2.54
C GLY A 246 -23.77 8.73 1.23
N GLY A 247 -23.75 9.50 0.15
CA GLY A 247 -24.29 9.09 -1.15
C GLY A 247 -23.29 8.29 -1.98
N PRO A 248 -23.76 7.30 -2.77
CA PRO A 248 -22.90 6.55 -3.66
C PRO A 248 -22.47 7.37 -4.89
N ILE A 249 -21.29 7.05 -5.39
CA ILE A 249 -20.78 7.42 -6.70
C ILE A 249 -20.85 6.16 -7.56
N LEU A 250 -21.65 6.19 -8.62
CA LEU A 250 -21.72 5.10 -9.60
C LEU A 250 -20.71 5.32 -10.73
N GLY A 251 -20.10 4.23 -11.18
CA GLY A 251 -19.14 4.22 -12.29
C GLY A 251 -17.69 4.13 -11.80
N TRP A 252 -16.76 4.37 -12.72
CA TRP A 252 -15.34 4.11 -12.49
C TRP A 252 -14.46 5.15 -13.18
N ILE A 253 -13.14 4.98 -13.04
CA ILE A 253 -12.11 5.83 -13.63
C ILE A 253 -11.08 4.98 -14.36
N ASP A 254 -10.32 5.58 -15.28
CA ASP A 254 -9.20 4.87 -15.89
C ASP A 254 -8.08 4.67 -14.86
N THR A 255 -7.67 3.42 -14.63
CA THR A 255 -6.69 3.02 -13.60
C THR A 255 -5.52 2.20 -14.16
N PRO A 256 -4.74 2.71 -15.13
CA PRO A 256 -3.68 1.94 -15.78
C PRO A 256 -2.57 1.48 -14.82
N THR A 257 -2.46 2.08 -13.63
CA THR A 257 -1.38 1.82 -12.70
C THR A 257 -1.84 1.51 -11.27
N ILE A 258 -3.14 1.31 -11.02
CA ILE A 258 -3.82 1.25 -9.70
C ILE A 258 -3.71 2.54 -8.85
N THR A 259 -2.81 3.45 -9.20
CA THR A 259 -2.58 4.68 -8.43
C THR A 259 -3.77 5.64 -8.50
N GLU A 260 -4.47 5.67 -9.64
CA GLU A 260 -5.66 6.47 -9.86
C GLU A 260 -6.80 6.04 -8.94
N GLU A 261 -7.00 4.74 -8.82
CA GLU A 261 -7.97 4.13 -7.91
C GLU A 261 -7.69 4.58 -6.47
N ASN A 262 -6.47 4.36 -6.01
CA ASN A 262 -6.07 4.73 -4.64
C ASN A 262 -6.28 6.23 -4.38
N ALA A 263 -5.89 7.10 -5.33
CA ALA A 263 -6.08 8.55 -5.17
C ALA A 263 -7.56 8.93 -5.08
N PHE A 264 -8.39 8.38 -5.97
CA PHE A 264 -9.78 8.75 -6.07
C PHE A 264 -10.61 8.19 -4.92
N VAL A 265 -10.40 6.93 -4.52
CA VAL A 265 -11.10 6.32 -3.38
C VAL A 265 -10.75 7.07 -2.08
N GLN A 266 -9.50 7.52 -1.91
CA GLN A 266 -9.13 8.41 -0.79
C GLN A 266 -9.89 9.74 -0.83
N LEU A 267 -9.95 10.38 -2.00
CA LEU A 267 -10.65 11.66 -2.18
C LEU A 267 -12.16 11.52 -1.92
N ALA A 268 -12.78 10.49 -2.47
CA ALA A 268 -14.18 10.14 -2.29
C ALA A 268 -14.50 9.85 -0.82
N SER A 269 -13.68 9.01 -0.16
CA SER A 269 -13.85 8.67 1.27
C SER A 269 -13.76 9.92 2.16
N ARG A 270 -12.81 10.82 1.91
CA ARG A 270 -12.71 12.11 2.65
C ARG A 270 -13.93 13.01 2.45
N ALA A 271 -14.54 12.95 1.27
CA ALA A 271 -15.80 13.62 0.96
C ALA A 271 -17.03 12.87 1.51
N GLY A 272 -16.83 11.77 2.25
CA GLY A 272 -17.89 10.94 2.83
C GLY A 272 -18.70 10.18 1.77
N LYS A 273 -18.10 9.87 0.62
CA LYS A 273 -18.75 9.20 -0.52
C LYS A 273 -18.40 7.72 -0.55
N ILE A 274 -19.29 6.95 -1.16
CA ILE A 274 -19.17 5.50 -1.29
C ILE A 274 -19.05 5.16 -2.77
N LEU A 275 -17.97 4.51 -3.21
CA LEU A 275 -17.80 4.18 -4.61
C LEU A 275 -18.47 2.83 -4.95
N VAL A 276 -19.11 2.74 -6.11
CA VAL A 276 -19.68 1.50 -6.65
C VAL A 276 -19.33 1.42 -8.14
N GLY A 277 -18.36 0.56 -8.48
CA GLY A 277 -17.98 0.28 -9.87
C GLY A 277 -19.16 -0.33 -10.62
N ALA A 278 -19.58 0.30 -11.72
CA ALA A 278 -20.73 -0.11 -12.52
C ALA A 278 -20.73 0.51 -13.94
N ASP A 279 -19.59 1.05 -14.42
CA ASP A 279 -19.56 1.85 -15.66
C ASP A 279 -19.85 1.04 -16.93
N ASP A 280 -19.61 -0.27 -16.87
CA ASP A 280 -19.80 -1.23 -17.94
C ASP A 280 -21.00 -2.18 -17.70
N THR A 281 -21.88 -1.90 -16.72
CA THR A 281 -23.01 -2.77 -16.37
C THR A 281 -24.26 -2.39 -17.21
N PRO A 282 -24.67 -3.20 -18.19
CA PRO A 282 -25.82 -2.88 -19.03
C PRO A 282 -27.16 -3.22 -18.35
N ASN A 283 -28.25 -2.65 -18.86
CA ASN A 283 -29.63 -2.96 -18.44
C ASN A 283 -29.90 -2.72 -16.95
N LEU A 284 -29.10 -1.87 -16.29
CA LEU A 284 -29.19 -1.66 -14.85
C LEU A 284 -30.54 -1.02 -14.46
N SER A 285 -31.18 -0.28 -15.37
CA SER A 285 -32.55 0.23 -15.19
C SER A 285 -33.61 -0.89 -15.09
N VAL A 286 -33.39 -2.04 -15.74
CA VAL A 286 -34.26 -3.23 -15.63
C VAL A 286 -33.95 -3.98 -14.35
N LEU A 287 -32.66 -4.21 -14.07
CA LEU A 287 -32.24 -4.98 -12.89
C LEU A 287 -32.70 -4.32 -11.59
N ALA A 288 -32.62 -2.99 -11.50
CA ALA A 288 -33.08 -2.21 -10.35
C ALA A 288 -34.61 -2.24 -10.15
N ALA A 289 -35.38 -2.62 -11.17
CA ALA A 289 -36.85 -2.70 -11.12
C ALA A 289 -37.36 -4.07 -10.60
N LEU A 290 -36.47 -5.07 -10.45
CA LEU A 290 -36.83 -6.45 -10.13
C LEU A 290 -36.26 -6.85 -8.76
N GLY A 291 -36.93 -7.78 -8.06
CA GLY A 291 -36.40 -8.47 -6.88
C GLY A 291 -36.14 -7.61 -5.63
N ARG A 292 -36.56 -6.34 -5.58
CA ARG A 292 -36.41 -5.51 -4.37
C ARG A 292 -37.24 -6.06 -3.22
N GLY A 293 -36.68 -6.01 -2.01
CA GLY A 293 -37.31 -6.51 -0.79
C GLY A 293 -37.07 -8.00 -0.52
N SER A 294 -36.33 -8.70 -1.38
CA SER A 294 -35.82 -10.04 -1.10
C SER A 294 -34.86 -10.05 0.09
N HIS A 295 -34.79 -11.19 0.76
CA HIS A 295 -33.84 -11.46 1.83
C HIS A 295 -33.00 -12.68 1.45
N TRP A 296 -31.68 -12.52 1.48
CA TRP A 296 -30.74 -13.59 1.16
C TRP A 296 -30.16 -14.18 2.44
N ARG A 297 -30.01 -15.50 2.46
CA ARG A 297 -29.37 -16.22 3.56
C ARG A 297 -28.44 -17.26 2.98
N GLN A 298 -27.24 -17.33 3.55
CA GLN A 298 -26.27 -18.34 3.18
C GLN A 298 -26.59 -19.66 3.86
N ASN A 299 -26.27 -20.76 3.18
CA ASN A 299 -26.37 -22.11 3.75
C ASN A 299 -25.54 -22.20 5.03
N SER A 300 -25.99 -22.89 6.07
CA SER A 300 -25.18 -23.09 7.29
C SER A 300 -24.29 -24.32 7.12
N VAL A 301 -22.99 -24.22 7.42
CA VAL A 301 -22.06 -25.37 7.42
C VAL A 301 -21.68 -25.69 8.87
N PRO A 302 -21.70 -26.97 9.29
CA PRO A 302 -21.28 -27.36 10.64
C PRO A 302 -19.83 -26.95 10.94
N VAL A 303 -19.63 -26.28 12.07
CA VAL A 303 -18.34 -25.69 12.49
C VAL A 303 -17.49 -26.69 13.30
N GLY A 304 -18.04 -27.86 13.66
CA GLY A 304 -17.58 -28.72 14.77
C GLY A 304 -16.42 -29.70 14.52
N LEU A 305 -15.38 -29.32 13.77
CA LEU A 305 -14.14 -30.13 13.72
C LEU A 305 -13.06 -29.54 14.64
N PRO A 306 -12.32 -30.37 15.41
CA PRO A 306 -11.30 -29.89 16.33
C PRO A 306 -10.10 -29.33 15.57
N LEU A 307 -9.43 -28.35 16.19
CA LEU A 307 -8.15 -27.83 15.75
C LEU A 307 -7.10 -28.95 15.62
N ALA A 308 -6.40 -28.99 14.49
CA ALA A 308 -5.29 -29.90 14.23
C ALA A 308 -4.06 -29.12 13.75
N ALA A 309 -2.88 -29.72 13.88
CA ALA A 309 -1.62 -29.18 13.39
C ALA A 309 -1.53 -29.24 11.85
N LYS A 310 -2.23 -28.33 11.18
CA LYS A 310 -2.29 -28.18 9.72
C LYS A 310 -2.35 -26.71 9.34
N THR A 311 -2.18 -26.43 8.05
CA THR A 311 -2.50 -25.12 7.49
C THR A 311 -3.95 -25.09 7.00
N TYR A 312 -4.78 -24.22 7.58
CA TYR A 312 -6.14 -23.97 7.12
C TYR A 312 -6.14 -22.79 6.14
N ALA A 313 -6.77 -22.96 4.98
CA ALA A 313 -6.82 -21.93 3.95
C ALA A 313 -8.26 -21.59 3.55
N VAL A 314 -8.55 -20.29 3.38
CA VAL A 314 -9.72 -19.83 2.62
C VAL A 314 -9.25 -19.48 1.22
N VAL A 315 -9.97 -19.94 0.19
CA VAL A 315 -9.76 -19.48 -1.20
C VAL A 315 -10.81 -18.43 -1.50
N ALA A 316 -10.37 -17.18 -1.64
CA ALA A 316 -11.25 -16.02 -1.74
C ALA A 316 -11.06 -15.28 -3.06
N VAL A 317 -12.17 -15.01 -3.74
CA VAL A 317 -12.25 -14.21 -4.95
C VAL A 317 -12.65 -12.76 -4.57
N PRO A 318 -11.76 -11.78 -4.77
CA PRO A 318 -11.98 -10.36 -4.45
C PRO A 318 -12.83 -9.66 -5.54
N ASP A 319 -12.81 -8.33 -5.57
CA ASP A 319 -13.44 -7.45 -6.57
C ASP A 319 -14.99 -7.45 -6.58
N GLY A 320 -15.62 -8.11 -5.61
CA GLY A 320 -17.07 -8.20 -5.50
C GLY A 320 -17.78 -6.90 -5.19
N ASP A 321 -17.08 -5.88 -4.69
CA ASP A 321 -17.61 -4.52 -4.56
C ASP A 321 -17.92 -3.87 -5.92
N ASN A 322 -17.28 -4.37 -6.99
CA ASN A 322 -17.47 -3.92 -8.35
C ASN A 322 -18.61 -4.70 -9.05
N VAL A 323 -19.68 -3.99 -9.42
CA VAL A 323 -20.82 -4.55 -10.14
C VAL A 323 -20.42 -5.02 -11.55
N ASP A 324 -19.44 -4.38 -12.17
CA ASP A 324 -18.93 -4.81 -13.48
C ASP A 324 -18.18 -6.15 -13.41
N PHE A 325 -17.54 -6.43 -12.28
CA PHE A 325 -16.95 -7.73 -12.00
C PHE A 325 -18.05 -8.77 -11.80
N MET A 326 -19.01 -8.47 -10.92
CA MET A 326 -20.12 -9.37 -10.60
C MET A 326 -21.02 -9.67 -11.81
N SER A 327 -21.20 -8.74 -12.74
CA SER A 327 -22.01 -8.97 -13.94
C SER A 327 -21.25 -9.70 -15.06
N ARG A 328 -19.91 -9.75 -15.01
CA ARG A 328 -19.06 -10.30 -16.09
C ARG A 328 -18.07 -11.34 -15.60
N ARG A 329 -16.92 -10.93 -15.08
CA ARG A 329 -15.79 -11.83 -14.81
C ARG A 329 -16.15 -12.87 -13.74
N MET A 330 -16.95 -12.49 -12.74
CA MET A 330 -17.46 -13.44 -11.76
C MET A 330 -18.32 -14.53 -12.41
N ARG A 331 -19.16 -14.20 -13.40
CA ARG A 331 -19.97 -15.18 -14.16
C ARG A 331 -19.09 -16.21 -14.87
N GLN A 332 -17.98 -15.77 -15.47
CA GLN A 332 -17.03 -16.68 -16.12
C GLN A 332 -16.38 -17.63 -15.12
N LEU A 333 -16.00 -17.13 -13.93
CA LEU A 333 -15.43 -17.95 -12.86
C LEU A 333 -16.48 -18.85 -12.19
N TRP A 334 -17.75 -18.43 -12.21
CA TRP A 334 -18.89 -19.19 -11.68
C TRP A 334 -19.15 -20.48 -12.47
N ASP A 335 -18.72 -20.51 -13.73
CA ASP A 335 -18.80 -21.66 -14.63
C ASP A 335 -17.48 -22.49 -14.66
N ASP A 336 -16.47 -22.15 -13.85
CA ASP A 336 -15.20 -22.89 -13.77
C ASP A 336 -15.46 -24.32 -13.24
N PRO A 337 -14.94 -25.38 -13.90
CA PRO A 337 -15.27 -26.76 -13.57
C PRO A 337 -14.83 -27.20 -12.17
N VAL A 338 -13.89 -26.49 -11.53
CA VAL A 338 -13.46 -26.81 -10.16
C VAL A 338 -14.45 -26.33 -9.11
N ARG A 339 -15.34 -25.39 -9.45
CA ARG A 339 -16.35 -24.88 -8.51
C ARG A 339 -17.26 -26.02 -8.07
N GLY A 340 -17.52 -26.11 -6.77
CA GLY A 340 -18.28 -27.20 -6.16
C GLY A 340 -17.44 -28.43 -5.79
N THR A 341 -16.12 -28.42 -6.02
CA THR A 341 -15.20 -29.47 -5.54
C THR A 341 -14.42 -29.06 -4.29
N MET A 342 -14.36 -27.76 -3.98
CA MET A 342 -13.73 -27.21 -2.78
C MET A 342 -14.42 -25.90 -2.35
N PRO A 343 -14.33 -25.49 -1.07
CA PRO A 343 -14.84 -24.20 -0.61
C PRO A 343 -14.26 -23.02 -1.39
N ILE A 344 -15.14 -22.15 -1.93
CA ILE A 344 -14.78 -20.88 -2.57
C ILE A 344 -15.54 -19.76 -1.88
N THR A 345 -14.82 -18.71 -1.50
CA THR A 345 -15.39 -17.50 -0.93
C THR A 345 -15.43 -16.42 -2.00
N TRP A 346 -16.58 -15.79 -2.18
CA TRP A 346 -16.83 -14.75 -3.16
C TRP A 346 -17.15 -13.46 -2.41
N SER A 347 -16.36 -12.42 -2.63
CA SER A 347 -16.80 -11.09 -2.25
C SER A 347 -17.99 -10.67 -3.12
N VAL A 348 -18.96 -9.94 -2.55
CA VAL A 348 -20.12 -9.43 -3.27
C VAL A 348 -20.52 -8.04 -2.79
N GLN A 349 -21.12 -7.25 -3.68
CA GLN A 349 -21.57 -5.88 -3.41
C GLN A 349 -22.91 -5.92 -2.66
N PRO A 350 -22.97 -5.58 -1.36
CA PRO A 350 -24.22 -5.68 -0.59
C PRO A 350 -25.32 -4.75 -1.11
N MET A 351 -24.92 -3.63 -1.74
CA MET A 351 -25.84 -2.65 -2.33
C MET A 351 -26.64 -3.19 -3.54
N LEU A 352 -26.27 -4.36 -4.09
CA LEU A 352 -27.06 -5.01 -5.13
C LEU A 352 -28.47 -5.37 -4.67
N ALA A 353 -28.73 -5.50 -3.36
CA ALA A 353 -30.06 -5.73 -2.80
C ALA A 353 -31.09 -4.65 -3.20
N ASP A 354 -30.62 -3.45 -3.57
CA ASP A 354 -31.46 -2.38 -4.13
C ASP A 354 -31.05 -2.00 -5.57
N LEU A 355 -29.77 -2.11 -5.92
CA LEU A 355 -29.25 -1.67 -7.23
C LEU A 355 -29.48 -2.69 -8.36
N ALA A 356 -29.29 -3.98 -8.10
CA ALA A 356 -29.56 -5.05 -9.07
C ALA A 356 -29.80 -6.40 -8.35
N PRO A 357 -30.95 -6.56 -7.66
CA PRO A 357 -31.29 -7.78 -6.94
C PRO A 357 -31.19 -9.07 -7.77
N PRO A 358 -31.50 -9.07 -9.08
CA PRO A 358 -31.36 -10.28 -9.90
C PRO A 358 -29.96 -10.90 -9.92
N LEU A 359 -28.89 -10.11 -9.75
CA LEU A 359 -27.54 -10.65 -9.66
C LEU A 359 -27.37 -11.45 -8.36
N LEU A 360 -27.89 -10.96 -7.24
CA LEU A 360 -27.87 -11.69 -5.96
C LEU A 360 -28.75 -12.94 -6.02
N ASP A 361 -29.94 -12.85 -6.64
CA ASP A 361 -30.83 -13.99 -6.81
C ASP A 361 -30.18 -15.09 -7.67
N PHE A 362 -29.48 -14.72 -8.74
CA PHE A 362 -28.74 -15.67 -9.58
C PHE A 362 -27.65 -16.39 -8.78
N TYR A 363 -26.79 -15.65 -8.09
CA TYR A 363 -25.67 -16.23 -7.34
C TYR A 363 -26.13 -17.07 -6.16
N ASN A 364 -27.11 -16.60 -5.37
CA ASN A 364 -27.65 -17.38 -4.26
C ASN A 364 -28.42 -18.61 -4.75
N GLY A 365 -29.23 -18.45 -5.81
CA GLY A 365 -30.06 -19.54 -6.36
C GLY A 365 -29.27 -20.66 -7.03
N THR A 366 -28.03 -20.40 -7.45
CA THR A 366 -27.15 -21.37 -8.13
C THR A 366 -25.91 -21.75 -7.31
N ALA A 367 -25.76 -21.23 -6.09
CA ALA A 367 -24.66 -21.54 -5.18
C ALA A 367 -24.63 -23.04 -4.82
N SER A 368 -23.44 -23.63 -4.87
CA SER A 368 -23.17 -24.96 -4.32
C SER A 368 -23.00 -24.86 -2.78
N PRO A 369 -23.02 -25.99 -2.04
CA PRO A 369 -22.70 -25.99 -0.61
C PRO A 369 -21.29 -25.48 -0.27
N TYR A 370 -20.40 -25.40 -1.27
CA TYR A 370 -19.03 -24.93 -1.13
C TYR A 370 -18.86 -23.44 -1.44
N ASP A 371 -19.88 -22.78 -1.99
CA ASP A 371 -19.82 -21.34 -2.23
C ASP A 371 -20.21 -20.56 -0.97
N ARG A 372 -19.42 -19.55 -0.65
CA ARG A 372 -19.66 -18.60 0.45
C ARG A 372 -19.57 -17.19 -0.05
N PHE A 373 -20.41 -16.32 0.51
CA PHE A 373 -20.41 -14.90 0.16
C PHE A 373 -19.94 -14.05 1.33
N VAL A 374 -19.13 -13.03 1.05
CA VAL A 374 -18.66 -12.07 2.06
C VAL A 374 -18.88 -10.65 1.56
N ALA A 375 -18.96 -9.69 2.47
CA ALA A 375 -19.10 -8.29 2.07
C ALA A 375 -17.84 -7.84 1.34
N GLY A 376 -18.01 -7.39 0.09
CA GLY A 376 -16.93 -6.81 -0.67
C GLY A 376 -16.38 -5.53 -0.03
N PRO A 377 -15.16 -5.14 -0.41
CA PRO A 377 -14.53 -3.89 -0.01
C PRO A 377 -15.46 -2.66 -0.01
N SER A 378 -15.63 -1.92 1.08
CA SER A 378 -15.22 -2.21 2.47
C SER A 378 -16.45 -2.35 3.37
N GLY A 379 -17.52 -2.95 2.84
CA GLY A 379 -18.87 -2.94 3.42
C GLY A 379 -19.93 -2.72 2.34
N ALA A 380 -20.89 -1.82 2.57
CA ALA A 380 -21.84 -1.42 1.54
C ALA A 380 -21.19 -0.41 0.58
N GLY A 381 -20.36 -0.92 -0.33
CA GLY A 381 -19.60 -0.16 -1.31
C GLY A 381 -18.18 0.20 -0.87
N TYR A 382 -17.39 0.62 -1.85
CA TYR A 382 -15.96 0.78 -1.74
C TYR A 382 -15.60 2.13 -1.12
N VAL A 383 -14.99 2.05 0.07
CA VAL A 383 -14.40 3.17 0.79
C VAL A 383 -13.04 2.77 1.36
N TYR A 384 -12.22 3.76 1.69
CA TYR A 384 -11.07 3.61 2.56
C TYR A 384 -11.45 4.06 3.97
N PRO A 385 -11.69 3.13 4.91
CA PRO A 385 -12.30 3.44 6.21
C PRO A 385 -11.57 4.50 7.01
N ASP A 386 -10.23 4.54 6.98
CA ASP A 386 -9.48 5.56 7.72
C ASP A 386 -9.50 6.95 7.07
N TYR A 387 -9.94 7.02 5.83
CA TYR A 387 -10.03 8.26 5.06
C TYR A 387 -11.43 8.86 5.10
N LEU A 388 -12.41 8.15 5.67
CA LEU A 388 -13.70 8.73 6.01
C LEU A 388 -13.51 9.97 6.90
N GLY A 389 -14.25 11.03 6.58
CA GLY A 389 -14.16 12.29 7.29
C GLY A 389 -14.68 12.20 8.73
N PRO A 390 -14.37 13.21 9.58
CA PRO A 390 -14.90 13.27 10.93
C PRO A 390 -16.44 13.11 10.94
N GLY A 391 -16.94 12.15 11.73
CA GLY A 391 -18.37 11.88 11.86
C GLY A 391 -19.00 11.02 10.75
N ASP A 392 -18.23 10.51 9.77
CA ASP A 392 -18.79 9.66 8.70
C ASP A 392 -18.81 8.16 9.01
N ILE A 393 -17.90 7.67 9.86
CA ILE A 393 -17.75 6.22 10.08
C ILE A 393 -19.02 5.58 10.66
N ALA A 394 -19.61 6.18 11.70
CA ALA A 394 -20.82 5.66 12.33
C ALA A 394 -22.04 5.60 11.37
N PRO A 395 -22.41 6.68 10.64
CA PRO A 395 -23.51 6.58 9.68
C PRO A 395 -23.20 5.65 8.50
N TYR A 396 -21.94 5.55 8.05
CA TYR A 396 -21.54 4.58 7.03
C TYR A 396 -21.71 3.13 7.52
N LEU A 397 -21.32 2.83 8.75
CA LEU A 397 -21.47 1.48 9.31
C LEU A 397 -22.93 1.14 9.55
N ALA A 398 -23.75 2.07 10.02
CA ALA A 398 -25.20 1.88 10.12
C ALA A 398 -25.84 1.57 8.75
N PHE A 399 -25.41 2.28 7.69
CA PHE A 399 -25.82 2.01 6.31
C PHE A 399 -25.34 0.63 5.84
N THR A 400 -24.10 0.26 6.14
CA THR A 400 -23.53 -1.06 5.83
C THR A 400 -24.29 -2.18 6.51
N ARG A 401 -24.54 -2.06 7.82
CA ARG A 401 -25.27 -3.05 8.63
C ARG A 401 -26.65 -3.35 8.06
N LYS A 402 -27.37 -2.33 7.57
CA LYS A 402 -28.66 -2.51 6.89
C LYS A 402 -28.54 -3.50 5.73
N TYR A 403 -27.56 -3.31 4.84
CA TYR A 403 -27.38 -4.19 3.69
C TYR A 403 -26.82 -5.55 4.05
N LEU A 404 -25.88 -5.65 5.00
CA LEU A 404 -25.35 -6.94 5.46
C LEU A 404 -26.47 -7.82 6.07
N ASN A 405 -27.37 -7.22 6.85
CA ASN A 405 -28.53 -7.91 7.41
C ASN A 405 -29.51 -8.44 6.35
N VAL A 406 -29.72 -7.68 5.26
CA VAL A 406 -30.61 -8.09 4.17
C VAL A 406 -29.98 -9.17 3.29
N THR A 407 -28.67 -9.10 3.09
CA THR A 407 -27.90 -10.02 2.22
C THR A 407 -27.36 -11.25 2.95
N GLY A 408 -27.42 -11.28 4.28
CA GLY A 408 -26.93 -12.39 5.09
C GLY A 408 -25.40 -12.54 5.05
N LEU A 409 -24.68 -11.42 4.90
CA LEU A 409 -23.21 -11.38 4.88
C LEU A 409 -22.68 -11.09 6.28
N ASP A 410 -21.82 -11.96 6.81
CA ASP A 410 -21.32 -11.88 8.20
C ASP A 410 -19.80 -11.74 8.31
N VAL A 411 -19.07 -11.68 7.19
CA VAL A 411 -17.64 -11.37 7.13
C VAL A 411 -17.45 -10.07 6.38
N ALA A 412 -16.65 -9.16 6.94
CA ALA A 412 -16.32 -7.88 6.33
C ALA A 412 -14.92 -7.92 5.71
N TRP A 413 -14.83 -7.73 4.39
CA TRP A 413 -13.56 -7.60 3.68
C TRP A 413 -13.26 -6.12 3.47
N LEU A 414 -12.15 -5.63 4.00
CA LEU A 414 -11.78 -4.22 3.99
C LEU A 414 -10.56 -3.97 3.09
N LEU A 415 -10.69 -2.92 2.28
CA LEU A 415 -9.60 -2.21 1.64
C LEU A 415 -9.44 -0.86 2.30
N ASN A 416 -8.20 -0.40 2.41
CA ASN A 416 -7.88 0.95 2.87
C ASN A 416 -6.73 1.47 2.02
N ALA A 417 -6.45 2.77 2.11
CA ALA A 417 -5.42 3.35 1.28
C ALA A 417 -4.08 2.66 1.56
N PHE A 418 -3.45 2.16 0.51
CA PHE A 418 -2.19 1.45 0.63
C PHE A 418 -1.01 2.41 0.40
N PRO A 419 -0.15 2.63 1.41
CA PRO A 419 1.20 3.14 1.21
C PRO A 419 2.15 1.99 0.84
N ALA A 420 3.42 2.32 0.59
CA ALA A 420 4.46 1.37 0.19
C ALA A 420 4.58 0.11 1.07
N TYR A 421 4.31 0.20 2.36
CA TYR A 421 4.81 -0.78 3.33
C TYR A 421 3.71 -1.64 3.96
N GLU A 422 2.61 -1.02 4.34
CA GLU A 422 1.49 -1.64 5.04
C GLU A 422 0.25 -0.78 4.85
N VAL A 423 -0.89 -1.40 4.58
CA VAL A 423 -2.17 -0.72 4.70
C VAL A 423 -2.48 -0.52 6.19
N PRO A 424 -2.37 0.72 6.71
CA PRO A 424 -2.65 0.98 8.10
C PRO A 424 -4.15 0.84 8.32
N TYR A 425 -4.55 0.37 9.50
CA TYR A 425 -5.90 0.49 10.00
C TYR A 425 -5.79 1.08 11.40
N ARG A 426 -6.51 2.17 11.68
CA ARG A 426 -6.58 2.70 13.05
C ARG A 426 -7.41 1.75 13.91
N ASP A 427 -6.97 1.48 15.13
CA ASP A 427 -7.71 0.67 16.11
C ASP A 427 -9.15 1.18 16.25
N ALA A 428 -9.34 2.50 16.40
CA ALA A 428 -10.67 3.12 16.49
C ALA A 428 -11.58 2.80 15.29
N THR A 429 -11.02 2.61 14.09
CA THR A 429 -11.76 2.22 12.90
C THR A 429 -12.18 0.76 13.01
N LEU A 430 -11.26 -0.16 13.31
CA LEU A 430 -11.57 -1.58 13.43
C LEU A 430 -12.54 -1.88 14.58
N THR A 431 -12.31 -1.28 15.75
CA THR A 431 -13.23 -1.28 16.89
C THR A 431 -14.64 -0.84 16.47
N ALA A 432 -14.78 0.22 15.66
CA ALA A 432 -16.08 0.67 15.18
C ALA A 432 -16.76 -0.38 14.29
N TYR A 433 -16.02 -1.04 13.38
CA TYR A 433 -16.55 -2.15 12.57
C TYR A 433 -17.00 -3.32 13.44
N VAL A 434 -16.21 -3.69 14.46
CA VAL A 434 -16.54 -4.77 15.38
C VAL A 434 -17.82 -4.48 16.15
N ASP A 435 -17.94 -3.29 16.74
CA ASP A 435 -19.12 -2.90 17.52
C ASP A 435 -20.39 -2.76 16.68
N ASP A 436 -20.27 -2.16 15.50
CA ASP A 436 -21.42 -1.86 14.65
C ASP A 436 -21.89 -3.11 13.89
N LEU A 437 -20.97 -3.82 13.22
CA LEU A 437 -21.34 -4.93 12.33
C LEU A 437 -21.40 -6.27 13.05
N ARG A 438 -20.70 -6.43 14.18
CA ARG A 438 -20.52 -7.71 14.89
C ARG A 438 -20.13 -8.85 13.93
N PRO A 439 -19.08 -8.64 13.10
CA PRO A 439 -18.75 -9.59 12.05
C PRO A 439 -18.20 -10.88 12.66
N ARG A 440 -18.42 -12.00 11.97
CA ARG A 440 -17.78 -13.28 12.28
C ARG A 440 -16.25 -13.18 12.23
N GLY A 441 -15.76 -12.37 11.31
CA GLY A 441 -14.36 -11.99 11.17
C GLY A 441 -14.19 -10.84 10.18
N ILE A 442 -13.05 -10.16 10.27
CA ILE A 442 -12.67 -9.07 9.38
C ILE A 442 -11.44 -9.50 8.58
N VAL A 443 -11.46 -9.25 7.28
CA VAL A 443 -10.34 -9.51 6.38
C VAL A 443 -9.77 -8.16 5.93
N LEU A 444 -8.47 -7.99 6.06
CA LEU A 444 -7.75 -6.79 5.63
C LEU A 444 -6.89 -7.11 4.41
N ASP A 445 -7.16 -6.46 3.29
CA ASP A 445 -6.43 -6.68 2.05
C ASP A 445 -5.34 -5.62 1.78
N TYR A 446 -4.73 -5.67 0.58
CA TYR A 446 -3.62 -4.85 0.07
C TYR A 446 -2.29 -5.03 0.82
N ALA A 447 -2.21 -5.92 1.80
CA ALA A 447 -0.98 -6.24 2.52
C ALA A 447 -0.24 -7.43 1.88
N ASP A 448 0.64 -7.16 0.90
CA ASP A 448 1.54 -8.19 0.34
C ASP A 448 2.87 -8.31 1.12
N GLN A 449 3.05 -7.48 2.16
CA GLN A 449 4.16 -7.60 3.10
C GLN A 449 3.71 -8.40 4.31
N ALA A 450 4.34 -9.55 4.48
CA ALA A 450 3.93 -10.50 5.48
C ALA A 450 4.51 -10.14 6.87
N LYS A 451 3.75 -10.41 7.94
CA LYS A 451 4.03 -9.91 9.31
C LYS A 451 3.93 -10.97 10.37
N THR A 452 4.43 -10.64 11.56
CA THR A 452 4.36 -11.51 12.74
C THR A 452 2.96 -11.72 13.29
N GLU A 453 2.03 -10.84 12.95
CA GLU A 453 0.61 -10.97 13.26
C GLU A 453 -0.16 -10.72 11.97
N ASP A 454 -0.29 -11.76 11.17
CA ASP A 454 -1.24 -11.75 10.05
C ASP A 454 -2.67 -11.91 10.58
N HIS A 455 -2.88 -12.26 11.86
CA HIS A 455 -4.19 -12.29 12.50
C HIS A 455 -4.13 -11.88 13.99
N TRP A 456 -5.21 -11.28 14.49
CA TRP A 456 -5.38 -10.88 15.90
C TRP A 456 -6.86 -10.90 16.29
N MET A 457 -7.15 -10.64 17.56
CA MET A 457 -8.50 -10.40 18.05
C MET A 457 -8.70 -8.90 18.25
N GLU A 458 -9.78 -8.34 17.72
CA GLU A 458 -10.15 -6.93 17.90
C GLU A 458 -11.36 -6.85 18.83
N ALA A 459 -11.28 -6.01 19.86
CA ALA A 459 -12.34 -5.80 20.84
C ALA A 459 -12.94 -4.41 20.72
N GLY A 460 -14.26 -4.36 20.51
CA GLY A 460 -15.07 -3.17 20.71
C GLY A 460 -15.66 -3.10 22.13
N ALA A 461 -16.46 -2.07 22.37
CA ALA A 461 -17.17 -1.92 23.64
C ALA A 461 -18.27 -2.98 23.86
N THR A 462 -18.77 -3.59 22.79
CA THR A 462 -19.95 -4.49 22.80
C THR A 462 -19.76 -5.81 22.07
N ALA A 463 -18.69 -5.96 21.29
CA ALA A 463 -18.40 -7.16 20.52
C ALA A 463 -16.90 -7.38 20.37
N ILE A 464 -16.52 -8.60 19.99
CA ILE A 464 -15.14 -9.02 19.73
C ILE A 464 -15.16 -9.81 18.42
N ALA A 465 -14.18 -9.58 17.54
CA ALA A 465 -14.05 -10.36 16.31
C ALA A 465 -12.58 -10.63 15.95
N PRO A 466 -12.26 -11.77 15.34
CA PRO A 466 -10.96 -12.00 14.76
C PRO A 466 -10.76 -11.15 13.51
N VAL A 467 -9.53 -10.67 13.33
CA VAL A 467 -9.08 -9.93 12.15
C VAL A 467 -7.94 -10.71 11.52
N ILE A 468 -7.92 -10.82 10.20
CA ILE A 468 -6.85 -11.47 9.44
C ILE A 468 -6.45 -10.63 8.22
N ARG A 469 -5.16 -10.64 7.87
CA ARG A 469 -4.61 -10.09 6.64
C ARG A 469 -4.60 -11.14 5.54
N SER A 470 -5.00 -10.75 4.34
CA SER A 470 -4.99 -11.63 3.18
C SER A 470 -3.58 -11.96 2.69
N THR A 471 -3.37 -13.19 2.22
CA THR A 471 -2.20 -13.62 1.46
C THR A 471 -2.50 -13.60 -0.05
N HIS A 472 -1.79 -12.80 -0.83
CA HIS A 472 -2.14 -12.55 -2.24
C HIS A 472 -1.59 -13.57 -3.22
N LEU A 473 -2.47 -14.17 -4.03
CA LEU A 473 -2.13 -14.85 -5.28
C LEU A 473 -2.49 -13.91 -6.45
N TRP A 474 -1.64 -12.91 -6.70
CA TRP A 474 -1.91 -11.83 -7.66
C TRP A 474 -0.94 -11.79 -8.84
N THR A 475 0.34 -12.12 -8.63
CA THR A 475 1.39 -11.96 -9.66
C THR A 475 1.70 -13.25 -10.40
N SER A 476 2.42 -14.17 -9.77
CA SER A 476 2.85 -15.42 -10.37
C SER A 476 2.66 -16.55 -9.37
N ARG A 477 2.60 -17.78 -9.87
CA ARG A 477 2.64 -18.96 -9.01
C ARG A 477 3.90 -18.94 -8.16
N GLU A 478 5.03 -18.65 -8.80
CA GLU A 478 6.37 -18.65 -8.20
C GLU A 478 6.48 -17.62 -7.08
N ASN A 479 5.93 -16.41 -7.27
CA ASN A 479 5.83 -15.39 -6.21
C ASN A 479 5.07 -15.90 -4.99
N PHE A 480 3.89 -16.47 -5.23
CA PHE A 480 3.03 -16.94 -4.17
C PHE A 480 3.68 -18.06 -3.37
N LEU A 481 4.27 -19.05 -4.06
CA LEU A 481 4.98 -20.16 -3.41
C LEU A 481 6.22 -19.68 -2.65
N ALA A 482 7.02 -18.78 -3.21
CA ALA A 482 8.19 -18.23 -2.52
C ALA A 482 7.81 -17.46 -1.25
N LYS A 483 6.69 -16.72 -1.28
CA LYS A 483 6.12 -16.04 -0.10
C LYS A 483 5.67 -17.03 0.97
N LEU A 484 5.01 -18.11 0.57
CA LEU A 484 4.59 -19.18 1.49
C LEU A 484 5.79 -19.92 2.08
N ASP A 485 6.81 -20.23 1.29
CA ASP A 485 8.05 -20.89 1.78
C ASP A 485 8.77 -19.99 2.80
N ALA A 486 8.83 -18.67 2.54
CA ALA A 486 9.38 -17.71 3.47
C ALA A 486 8.58 -17.59 4.79
N ALA A 487 7.25 -17.74 4.72
CA ALA A 487 6.35 -17.84 5.88
C ALA A 487 6.66 -19.08 6.71
N ALA A 488 6.57 -20.24 6.04
CA ALA A 488 6.61 -21.56 6.64
C ALA A 488 7.93 -21.85 7.34
N ALA A 489 9.03 -21.24 6.86
CA ALA A 489 10.34 -21.39 7.47
C ALA A 489 10.44 -20.87 8.92
N ALA A 490 9.43 -20.16 9.42
CA ALA A 490 9.34 -19.69 10.80
C ALA A 490 8.10 -20.17 11.55
N TRP A 491 7.30 -21.05 10.94
CA TRP A 491 6.12 -21.64 11.55
C TRP A 491 6.50 -22.70 12.58
N ASP A 492 5.75 -22.76 13.67
CA ASP A 492 5.81 -23.84 14.65
C ASP A 492 5.08 -25.10 14.15
N SER A 493 5.08 -26.17 14.98
CA SER A 493 4.36 -27.41 14.67
C SER A 493 2.85 -27.33 14.93
N GLY A 494 2.29 -26.15 15.17
CA GLY A 494 0.88 -25.91 15.45
C GLY A 494 0.03 -25.74 14.19
N ALA A 495 -1.14 -25.12 14.36
CA ALA A 495 -2.03 -24.77 13.26
C ALA A 495 -1.61 -23.45 12.61
N HIS A 496 -1.85 -23.29 11.31
CA HIS A 496 -1.55 -22.08 10.55
C HIS A 496 -2.76 -21.65 9.73
N PHE A 497 -2.87 -20.35 9.43
CA PHE A 497 -4.08 -19.75 8.87
C PHE A 497 -3.74 -18.85 7.69
N LEU A 498 -4.31 -19.14 6.53
CA LEU A 498 -4.12 -18.38 5.29
C LEU A 498 -5.45 -17.93 4.71
N TRP A 499 -5.62 -16.62 4.51
CA TRP A 499 -6.70 -16.09 3.68
C TRP A 499 -6.16 -15.83 2.26
N VAL A 500 -6.31 -16.79 1.36
CA VAL A 500 -5.72 -16.74 0.03
C VAL A 500 -6.61 -15.93 -0.92
N THR A 501 -6.15 -14.75 -1.31
CA THR A 501 -6.87 -13.86 -2.24
C THR A 501 -6.40 -14.08 -3.66
N VAL A 502 -7.27 -14.62 -4.51
CA VAL A 502 -6.99 -15.00 -5.89
C VAL A 502 -7.33 -13.85 -6.83
N TYR A 503 -6.34 -13.23 -7.47
CA TYR A 503 -6.62 -12.13 -8.41
C TYR A 503 -7.35 -12.65 -9.66
N PRO A 504 -8.64 -12.31 -9.84
CA PRO A 504 -9.51 -13.03 -10.76
C PRO A 504 -9.22 -12.73 -12.23
N TYR A 505 -8.52 -11.63 -12.52
CA TYR A 505 -8.12 -11.25 -13.87
C TYR A 505 -6.85 -11.95 -14.35
N ARG A 506 -6.16 -12.67 -13.46
CA ARG A 506 -4.92 -13.38 -13.78
C ARG A 506 -5.02 -14.89 -13.62
N PHE A 507 -5.74 -15.34 -12.60
CA PHE A 507 -5.93 -16.74 -12.30
C PHE A 507 -7.41 -17.11 -12.41
N ASN A 508 -7.70 -18.29 -12.94
CA ASN A 508 -9.00 -18.94 -12.77
C ASN A 508 -8.98 -19.84 -11.51
N LEU A 509 -10.12 -20.45 -11.18
CA LEU A 509 -10.21 -21.27 -9.97
C LEU A 509 -9.41 -22.57 -10.10
N THR A 510 -9.38 -23.16 -11.29
CA THR A 510 -8.60 -24.37 -11.57
C THR A 510 -7.11 -24.14 -11.27
N GLN A 511 -6.52 -23.06 -11.78
CA GLN A 511 -5.13 -22.68 -11.52
C GLN A 511 -4.89 -22.39 -10.04
N ALA A 512 -5.82 -21.69 -9.37
CA ALA A 512 -5.70 -21.44 -7.94
C ALA A 512 -5.65 -22.74 -7.13
N LYS A 513 -6.47 -23.74 -7.50
CA LYS A 513 -6.42 -25.06 -6.88
C LYS A 513 -5.09 -25.76 -7.13
N GLU A 514 -4.59 -25.80 -8.36
CA GLU A 514 -3.31 -26.43 -8.69
C GLU A 514 -2.15 -25.84 -7.87
N ILE A 515 -2.13 -24.51 -7.72
CA ILE A 515 -1.12 -23.80 -6.93
C ILE A 515 -1.23 -24.14 -5.43
N LEU A 516 -2.45 -24.29 -4.92
CA LEU A 516 -2.69 -24.69 -3.53
C LEU A 516 -2.36 -26.16 -3.26
N ASP A 517 -2.62 -27.05 -4.20
CA ASP A 517 -2.19 -28.45 -4.13
C ASP A 517 -0.65 -28.53 -4.07
N GLU A 518 0.05 -27.70 -4.84
CA GLU A 518 1.52 -27.58 -4.78
C GLU A 518 1.98 -27.01 -3.43
N ALA A 519 1.32 -25.98 -2.91
CA ALA A 519 1.59 -25.43 -1.59
C ALA A 519 1.38 -26.46 -0.47
N ALA A 520 0.38 -27.35 -0.60
CA ALA A 520 0.10 -28.41 0.37
C ALA A 520 1.29 -29.37 0.55
N ALA A 521 2.14 -29.56 -0.47
CA ALA A 521 3.35 -30.37 -0.35
C ALA A 521 4.52 -29.66 0.36
N ARG A 522 4.48 -28.32 0.44
CA ARG A 522 5.54 -27.48 1.01
C ARG A 522 5.23 -27.03 2.45
N LEU A 523 3.96 -26.93 2.80
CA LEU A 523 3.52 -26.38 4.09
C LEU A 523 3.37 -27.45 5.20
N PRO A 524 3.70 -27.12 6.46
CA PRO A 524 3.52 -28.02 7.60
C PRO A 524 2.10 -28.56 7.74
N GLY A 525 1.98 -29.87 7.90
CA GLY A 525 0.69 -30.56 8.07
C GLY A 525 -0.22 -30.55 6.84
N GLY A 526 0.27 -30.07 5.68
CA GLY A 526 -0.51 -29.88 4.47
C GLY A 526 -1.48 -28.69 4.55
N VAL A 527 -2.27 -28.51 3.48
CA VAL A 527 -3.29 -27.46 3.39
C VAL A 527 -4.69 -28.07 3.39
N GLU A 528 -5.55 -27.57 4.25
CA GLU A 528 -6.98 -27.89 4.29
C GLU A 528 -7.78 -26.63 3.90
N VAL A 529 -8.42 -26.66 2.73
CA VAL A 529 -9.29 -25.58 2.27
C VAL A 529 -10.63 -25.64 3.02
N VAL A 530 -11.00 -24.54 3.67
CA VAL A 530 -12.18 -24.43 4.54
C VAL A 530 -13.03 -23.21 4.20
N THR A 531 -14.29 -23.21 4.64
CA THR A 531 -15.15 -22.04 4.53
C THR A 531 -14.74 -20.96 5.56
N PRO A 532 -15.07 -19.67 5.34
CA PRO A 532 -14.76 -18.60 6.30
C PRO A 532 -15.31 -18.88 7.71
N GLU A 533 -16.48 -19.52 7.83
CA GLU A 533 -17.08 -19.82 9.12
C GLU A 533 -16.25 -20.80 9.93
N ARG A 534 -15.78 -21.86 9.27
CA ARG A 534 -14.91 -22.84 9.88
C ARG A 534 -13.53 -22.26 10.16
N PHE A 535 -13.00 -21.46 9.23
CA PHE A 535 -11.73 -20.77 9.37
C PHE A 535 -11.67 -19.89 10.63
N PHE A 536 -12.63 -18.97 10.80
CA PHE A 536 -12.65 -18.05 11.93
C PHE A 536 -13.00 -18.73 13.26
N ALA A 537 -13.67 -19.88 13.24
CA ALA A 537 -13.88 -20.67 14.45
C ALA A 537 -12.61 -21.39 14.89
N LEU A 538 -11.88 -22.00 13.95
CA LEU A 538 -10.58 -22.64 14.20
C LEU A 538 -9.54 -21.62 14.67
N LEU A 539 -9.55 -20.41 14.09
CA LEU A 539 -8.66 -19.33 14.49
C LEU A 539 -8.84 -18.93 15.97
N ARG A 540 -10.08 -18.86 16.45
CA ARG A 540 -10.36 -18.60 17.87
C ARG A 540 -9.86 -19.73 18.77
N GLN A 541 -10.05 -20.99 18.37
CA GLN A 541 -9.53 -22.14 19.10
C GLN A 541 -8.00 -22.12 19.17
N ASP A 542 -7.35 -21.70 18.09
CA ASP A 542 -5.90 -21.59 18.01
C ASP A 542 -5.33 -20.55 18.98
N PHE A 543 -5.95 -19.38 19.13
CA PHE A 543 -5.54 -18.41 20.15
C PHE A 543 -5.51 -19.05 21.54
N VAL A 544 -6.58 -19.76 21.93
CA VAL A 544 -6.67 -20.43 23.23
C VAL A 544 -5.59 -21.52 23.37
N ALA A 545 -5.37 -22.31 22.33
CA ALA A 545 -4.35 -23.35 22.32
C ALA A 545 -2.92 -22.78 22.44
N ARG A 546 -2.60 -21.73 21.67
CA ARG A 546 -1.29 -21.07 21.71
C ARG A 546 -1.03 -20.38 23.04
N ALA A 547 -2.01 -19.68 23.61
CA ALA A 547 -1.84 -19.02 24.91
C ALA A 547 -1.48 -20.02 26.00
N ARG A 548 -2.10 -21.21 26.00
CA ARG A 548 -1.74 -22.29 26.93
C ARG A 548 -0.30 -22.78 26.73
N ALA A 549 0.14 -22.92 25.48
CA ALA A 549 1.49 -23.35 25.14
C ALA A 549 2.55 -22.28 25.50
N ASP A 550 2.34 -21.03 25.08
CA ASP A 550 3.28 -19.92 25.25
C ASP A 550 3.43 -19.51 26.71
N VAL A 551 2.34 -19.39 27.46
CA VAL A 551 2.37 -19.09 28.90
C VAL A 551 2.98 -20.26 29.66
N GLY A 552 2.66 -21.51 29.28
CA GLY A 552 3.27 -22.71 29.83
C GLY A 552 4.79 -22.75 29.63
N ALA A 553 5.27 -22.40 28.44
CA ALA A 553 6.70 -22.29 28.15
C ALA A 553 7.36 -21.14 28.93
N GLY A 554 6.68 -20.00 29.07
CA GLY A 554 7.14 -18.86 29.87
C GLY A 554 7.37 -19.20 31.35
N ARG A 555 6.56 -20.10 31.93
CA ARG A 555 6.81 -20.65 33.28
C ARG A 555 8.14 -21.42 33.39
N GLY A 556 8.64 -21.94 32.27
CA GLY A 556 9.92 -22.63 32.18
C GLY A 556 11.11 -21.72 31.89
N ASP A 557 10.90 -20.44 31.57
CA ASP A 557 11.97 -19.47 31.29
C ASP A 557 12.38 -18.71 32.58
N PRO A 558 13.56 -19.01 33.17
CA PRO A 558 14.00 -18.39 34.40
C PRO A 558 14.39 -16.91 34.25
N ILE A 559 14.72 -16.45 33.04
CA ILE A 559 15.13 -15.06 32.78
C ILE A 559 13.87 -14.18 32.70
N ALA A 560 12.91 -14.57 31.85
CA ALA A 560 11.64 -13.86 31.72
C ALA A 560 10.88 -13.79 33.06
N SER A 561 10.83 -14.92 33.78
CA SER A 561 10.13 -15.04 35.06
C SER A 561 10.76 -14.26 36.21
N SER A 562 12.03 -13.83 36.09
CA SER A 562 12.71 -13.04 37.13
C SER A 562 12.77 -11.55 36.80
N LEU A 563 12.92 -11.18 35.52
CA LEU A 563 13.07 -9.79 35.09
C LEU A 563 11.76 -9.10 34.71
N PHE A 564 10.71 -9.87 34.33
CA PHE A 564 9.45 -9.33 33.81
C PHE A 564 8.21 -9.88 34.56
N VAL A 565 8.31 -10.03 35.88
CA VAL A 565 7.28 -10.63 36.76
C VAL A 565 5.87 -10.11 36.48
N ALA A 566 5.69 -8.78 36.39
CA ALA A 566 4.36 -8.19 36.19
C ALA A 566 3.70 -8.61 34.86
N LEU A 567 4.48 -8.75 33.79
CA LEU A 567 3.99 -9.20 32.49
C LEU A 567 3.67 -10.70 32.52
N VAL A 568 4.51 -11.50 33.17
CA VAL A 568 4.27 -12.95 33.33
C VAL A 568 3.01 -13.21 34.17
N ASP A 569 2.81 -12.48 35.27
CA ASP A 569 1.61 -12.59 36.10
C ASP A 569 0.36 -12.16 35.35
N SER A 570 0.47 -11.12 34.51
CA SER A 570 -0.62 -10.65 33.65
C SER A 570 -1.00 -11.71 32.60
N ALA A 571 0.01 -12.28 31.91
CA ALA A 571 -0.20 -13.34 30.94
C ALA A 571 -0.88 -14.57 31.56
N ASN A 572 -0.52 -14.95 32.80
CA ASN A 572 -1.18 -16.04 33.52
C ASN A 572 -2.66 -15.74 33.79
N ARG A 573 -2.99 -14.54 34.30
CA ARG A 573 -4.39 -14.16 34.57
C ARG A 573 -5.25 -14.20 33.30
N HIS A 574 -4.71 -13.69 32.20
CA HIS A 574 -5.39 -13.72 30.91
C HIS A 574 -5.58 -15.16 30.38
N SER A 575 -4.57 -16.03 30.54
CA SER A 575 -4.67 -17.45 30.17
C SER A 575 -5.72 -18.22 30.98
N ASP A 576 -5.81 -17.95 32.30
CA ASP A 576 -6.84 -18.53 33.17
C ASP A 576 -8.24 -18.02 32.79
N ALA A 577 -8.39 -16.71 32.51
CA ALA A 577 -9.63 -16.12 32.05
C ALA A 577 -10.08 -16.68 30.69
N ALA A 578 -9.14 -16.92 29.77
CA ALA A 578 -9.42 -17.55 28.48
C ALA A 578 -9.99 -18.97 28.65
N THR A 579 -9.43 -19.75 29.58
CA THR A 579 -9.92 -21.09 29.89
C THR A 579 -11.33 -21.04 30.49
N ALA A 580 -11.57 -20.15 31.45
CA ALA A 580 -12.90 -19.98 32.05
C ALA A 580 -13.97 -19.55 31.03
N ALA A 581 -13.65 -18.64 30.12
CA ALA A 581 -14.56 -18.21 29.06
C ALA A 581 -14.84 -19.34 28.05
N SER A 582 -13.81 -20.12 27.69
CA SER A 582 -13.94 -21.28 26.81
C SER A 582 -14.86 -22.34 27.42
N ASP A 583 -14.71 -22.64 28.72
CA ASP A 583 -15.55 -23.60 29.44
C ASP A 583 -17.00 -23.10 29.60
N GLY A 584 -17.19 -21.78 29.66
CA GLY A 584 -18.49 -21.10 29.65
C GLY A 584 -19.16 -20.99 28.28
N GLY A 585 -18.49 -21.39 27.19
CA GLY A 585 -19.00 -21.36 25.82
C GLY A 585 -18.87 -20.01 25.09
N ASP A 586 -18.17 -19.03 25.67
CA ASP A 586 -17.90 -17.73 25.04
C ASP A 586 -16.54 -17.77 24.32
N LEU A 587 -16.56 -18.26 23.08
CA LEU A 587 -15.35 -18.48 22.28
C LEU A 587 -14.68 -17.16 21.86
N ASP A 588 -15.45 -16.09 21.65
CA ASP A 588 -14.93 -14.76 21.31
C ASP A 588 -14.13 -14.19 22.48
N ARG A 589 -14.72 -14.22 23.68
CA ARG A 589 -14.05 -13.78 24.91
C ARG A 589 -12.83 -14.64 25.23
N ALA A 590 -12.94 -15.96 25.06
CA ALA A 590 -11.83 -16.89 25.28
C ALA A 590 -10.65 -16.56 24.37
N ALA A 591 -10.89 -16.36 23.07
CA ALA A 591 -9.85 -16.01 22.12
C ALA A 591 -9.23 -14.63 22.40
N TRP A 592 -10.02 -13.64 22.81
CA TRP A 592 -9.52 -12.32 23.18
C TRP A 592 -8.60 -12.34 24.40
N GLU A 593 -9.01 -13.01 25.48
CA GLU A 593 -8.16 -13.16 26.68
C GLU A 593 -6.88 -13.94 26.35
N ALA A 594 -6.98 -14.97 25.52
CA ALA A 594 -5.82 -15.70 25.03
C ALA A 594 -4.87 -14.82 24.20
N PHE A 595 -5.42 -13.97 23.34
CA PHE A 595 -4.66 -12.99 22.57
C PHE A 595 -3.90 -12.01 23.48
N LEU A 596 -4.55 -11.47 24.53
CA LEU A 596 -3.89 -10.61 25.52
C LEU A 596 -2.74 -11.33 26.25
N ALA A 597 -2.94 -12.60 26.64
CA ALA A 597 -1.90 -13.41 27.26
C ALA A 597 -0.66 -13.56 26.35
N ILE A 598 -0.88 -13.83 25.06
CA ILE A 598 0.19 -13.93 24.06
C ILE A 598 0.91 -12.57 23.90
N ALA A 599 0.17 -11.46 23.88
CA ALA A 599 0.73 -10.12 23.77
C ALA A 599 1.63 -9.73 24.96
N ASP A 600 1.25 -10.13 26.18
CA ASP A 600 2.07 -9.93 27.39
C ASP A 600 3.39 -10.73 27.32
N VAL A 601 3.35 -11.99 26.88
CA VAL A 601 4.56 -12.82 26.68
C VAL A 601 5.49 -12.18 25.63
N ARG A 602 4.93 -11.67 24.52
CA ARG A 602 5.70 -10.95 23.50
C ARG A 602 6.34 -9.68 24.04
N SER A 603 5.61 -8.92 24.86
CA SER A 603 6.12 -7.71 25.52
C SER A 603 7.32 -8.01 26.43
N ALA A 604 7.30 -9.15 27.13
CA ALA A 604 8.45 -9.61 27.92
C ALA A 604 9.67 -9.91 27.03
N ARG A 605 9.48 -10.67 25.93
CA ARG A 605 10.54 -10.94 24.94
C ARG A 605 11.12 -9.67 24.32
N ARG A 606 10.28 -8.65 24.08
CA ARG A 606 10.73 -7.33 23.59
C ARG A 606 11.66 -6.66 24.60
N GLY A 607 11.30 -6.73 25.88
CA GLY A 607 12.13 -6.27 26.99
C GLY A 607 13.51 -6.96 27.02
N GLU A 608 13.54 -8.28 26.85
CA GLU A 608 14.79 -9.05 26.74
C GLU A 608 15.65 -8.62 25.56
N ALA A 609 15.04 -8.35 24.41
CA ALA A 609 15.74 -7.85 23.23
C ALA A 609 16.44 -6.51 23.53
N LEU A 610 15.71 -5.56 24.11
CA LEU A 610 16.24 -4.24 24.48
C LEU A 610 17.34 -4.34 25.54
N LEU A 611 17.18 -5.22 26.52
CA LEU A 611 18.20 -5.49 27.53
C LEU A 611 19.47 -6.06 26.90
N THR A 612 19.32 -7.03 25.98
CA THR A 612 20.43 -7.63 25.23
C THR A 612 21.21 -6.56 24.45
N VAL A 613 20.51 -5.70 23.71
CA VAL A 613 21.13 -4.58 23.00
C VAL A 613 21.88 -3.66 23.96
N THR A 614 21.26 -3.33 25.10
CA THR A 614 21.85 -2.45 26.11
C THR A 614 23.13 -3.05 26.70
N LEU A 615 23.12 -4.34 27.05
CA LEU A 615 24.28 -5.06 27.56
C LEU A 615 25.40 -5.16 26.53
N LEU A 616 25.09 -5.39 25.25
CA LEU A 616 26.08 -5.39 24.17
C LEU A 616 26.77 -4.04 24.02
N VAL A 617 26.01 -2.94 24.10
CA VAL A 617 26.57 -1.58 24.07
C VAL A 617 27.46 -1.34 25.29
N ALA A 618 27.03 -1.75 26.48
CA ALA A 618 27.81 -1.60 27.71
C ALA A 618 29.11 -2.41 27.65
N ALA A 619 29.04 -3.68 27.24
CA ALA A 619 30.20 -4.56 27.09
C ALA A 619 31.18 -4.04 26.04
N ALA A 620 30.68 -3.54 24.91
CA ALA A 620 31.48 -2.85 23.91
C ALA A 620 32.20 -1.62 24.50
N GLY A 621 31.48 -0.76 25.22
CA GLY A 621 32.05 0.41 25.89
C GLY A 621 33.15 0.05 26.88
N LEU A 622 32.93 -0.98 27.70
CA LEU A 622 33.91 -1.52 28.65
C LEU A 622 35.14 -2.09 27.96
N ALA A 623 34.97 -2.93 26.92
CA ALA A 623 36.07 -3.51 26.15
C ALA A 623 36.94 -2.44 25.48
N LEU A 624 36.33 -1.35 25.02
CA LEU A 624 37.02 -0.19 24.47
C LEU A 624 37.74 0.63 25.55
N GLY A 625 37.11 0.84 26.71
CA GLY A 625 37.69 1.57 27.84
C GLY A 625 38.88 0.85 28.51
N LEU A 626 38.89 -0.49 28.48
CA LEU A 626 39.96 -1.32 29.06
C LEU A 626 41.22 -1.38 28.18
N ARG A 627 41.15 -1.01 26.90
CA ARG A 627 42.33 -0.92 26.04
C ARG A 627 43.10 0.37 26.34
N ARG A 628 44.32 0.27 26.88
CA ARG A 628 45.23 1.42 27.05
C ARG A 628 45.57 2.02 25.68
N PRO A 629 45.15 3.25 25.36
CA PRO A 629 45.49 3.87 24.09
C PRO A 629 46.99 4.22 24.08
N ASN A 630 47.68 3.95 22.97
CA ASN A 630 49.03 4.47 22.74
C ASN A 630 49.05 6.01 22.82
N ALA A 631 50.20 6.62 23.11
CA ALA A 631 50.33 8.07 23.28
C ALA A 631 49.83 8.89 22.06
N SER A 632 49.95 8.35 20.84
CA SER A 632 49.38 8.92 19.62
C SER A 632 47.84 8.90 19.58
N ALA A 633 47.19 7.93 20.24
CA ALA A 633 45.74 7.83 20.35
C ALA A 633 45.17 8.81 21.39
N ARG A 634 45.94 9.19 22.44
CA ARG A 634 45.49 10.17 23.45
C ARG A 634 45.30 11.58 22.90
N ASN A 635 46.17 12.01 21.97
CA ASN A 635 46.04 13.32 21.30
C ASN A 635 45.01 13.33 20.14
N ALA A 636 44.51 12.16 19.75
CA ALA A 636 43.57 11.97 18.66
C ALA A 636 42.09 11.99 19.14
N ILE A 637 41.84 12.01 20.46
CA ILE A 637 40.49 12.01 21.05
C ILE A 637 40.06 13.46 21.28
N ARG A 638 39.70 14.19 20.22
CA ARG A 638 39.02 15.49 20.33
C ARG A 638 37.71 15.46 19.57
N PHE A 639 36.66 14.98 20.21
CA PHE A 639 35.30 14.99 19.67
C PHE A 639 34.90 16.40 19.20
N ARG A 640 34.65 16.58 17.91
CA ARG A 640 34.02 17.79 17.37
C ARG A 640 32.51 17.61 17.52
N GLY A 641 32.00 17.84 18.73
CA GLY A 641 30.61 17.56 19.06
C GLY A 641 29.57 18.21 18.14
N PRO A 642 29.67 19.51 17.81
CA PRO A 642 28.63 20.15 17.02
C PRO A 642 28.51 19.61 15.57
N PRO A 643 29.60 19.44 14.78
CA PRO A 643 29.49 18.87 13.43
C PRO A 643 28.92 17.44 13.37
N PHE A 644 29.28 16.57 14.31
CA PHE A 644 28.77 15.19 14.36
C PHE A 644 27.26 15.14 14.66
N ILE A 645 26.82 15.93 15.65
CA ILE A 645 25.40 16.03 16.04
C ILE A 645 24.57 16.57 14.88
N VAL A 646 25.04 17.65 14.24
CA VAL A 646 24.36 18.27 13.10
C VAL A 646 24.27 17.30 11.93
N LEU A 647 25.34 16.57 11.61
CA LEU A 647 25.36 15.57 10.55
C LEU A 647 24.35 14.44 10.80
N THR A 648 24.33 13.90 12.02
CA THR A 648 23.39 12.85 12.42
C THR A 648 21.95 13.33 12.32
N ALA A 649 21.66 14.53 12.83
CA ALA A 649 20.34 15.14 12.77
C ALA A 649 19.89 15.42 11.32
N SER A 650 20.80 15.90 10.46
CA SER A 650 20.49 16.14 9.04
C SER A 650 20.13 14.85 8.30
N VAL A 651 20.87 13.76 8.51
CA VAL A 651 20.52 12.46 7.92
C VAL A 651 19.19 11.95 8.47
N ALA A 652 18.95 12.07 9.78
CA ALA A 652 17.70 11.64 10.40
C ALA A 652 16.48 12.38 9.85
N VAL A 653 16.54 13.70 9.76
CA VAL A 653 15.46 14.53 9.20
C VAL A 653 15.24 14.23 7.72
N PHE A 654 16.30 13.97 6.95
CA PHE A 654 16.15 13.56 5.55
C PHE A 654 15.46 12.21 5.41
N VAL A 655 15.88 11.21 6.19
CA VAL A 655 15.26 9.87 6.18
C VAL A 655 13.82 9.94 6.68
N LEU A 656 13.52 10.79 7.66
CA LEU A 656 12.14 11.05 8.10
C LEU A 656 11.29 11.66 6.99
N ALA A 657 11.81 12.64 6.24
CA ALA A 657 11.13 13.22 5.09
C ALA A 657 10.91 12.18 3.97
N LEU A 658 11.90 11.32 3.71
CA LEU A 658 11.75 10.20 2.76
C LEU A 658 10.69 9.21 3.24
N ARG A 659 10.73 8.79 4.51
CA ARG A 659 9.73 7.89 5.10
C ARG A 659 8.34 8.50 5.01
N SER A 660 8.19 9.78 5.35
CA SER A 660 6.94 10.50 5.24
C SER A 660 6.42 10.53 3.81
N ALA A 661 7.29 10.79 2.83
CA ALA A 661 6.93 10.70 1.43
C ALA A 661 6.44 9.28 1.08
N LEU A 662 7.21 8.24 1.39
CA LEU A 662 6.83 6.85 1.08
C LEU A 662 5.58 6.36 1.82
N ALA A 663 5.29 6.93 2.99
CA ALA A 663 4.13 6.59 3.79
C ALA A 663 2.85 7.29 3.37
N ALA A 664 2.96 8.38 2.60
CA ALA A 664 1.85 9.29 2.39
C ALA A 664 1.12 9.09 1.05
N ASP A 665 1.62 8.28 0.10
CA ASP A 665 0.88 7.58 -0.98
C ASP A 665 1.84 7.09 -2.09
N PHE A 666 1.40 6.17 -2.97
CA PHE A 666 2.15 5.76 -4.17
C PHE A 666 2.47 6.94 -5.12
N TRP A 667 1.69 8.02 -5.04
CA TRP A 667 1.96 9.32 -5.68
C TRP A 667 3.37 9.86 -5.49
N THR A 668 4.06 9.43 -4.44
CA THR A 668 5.38 9.91 -4.09
C THR A 668 6.51 9.32 -4.90
N TYR A 669 6.35 8.16 -5.55
CA TYR A 669 7.46 7.49 -6.23
C TYR A 669 8.08 8.36 -7.34
N PRO A 670 7.31 8.97 -8.26
CA PRO A 670 7.91 9.85 -9.25
C PRO A 670 8.55 11.10 -8.64
N PHE A 671 8.01 11.65 -7.54
CA PHE A 671 8.61 12.79 -6.84
C PHE A 671 9.86 12.39 -6.04
N VAL A 672 9.90 11.18 -5.50
CA VAL A 672 11.09 10.61 -4.86
C VAL A 672 12.16 10.35 -5.91
N LEU A 673 11.84 9.65 -7.00
CA LEU A 673 12.76 9.40 -8.11
C LEU A 673 13.24 10.69 -8.79
N GLY A 674 12.34 11.64 -9.04
CA GLY A 674 12.67 12.97 -9.56
C GLY A 674 13.54 13.74 -8.57
N GLY A 675 13.21 13.68 -7.28
CA GLY A 675 14.01 14.22 -6.18
C GLY A 675 15.41 13.65 -6.14
N LEU A 676 15.56 12.35 -6.34
CA LEU A 676 16.85 11.66 -6.43
C LEU A 676 17.65 12.12 -7.67
N ALA A 677 16.98 12.28 -8.81
CA ALA A 677 17.60 12.78 -10.04
C ALA A 677 18.15 14.22 -9.87
N VAL A 678 17.43 15.07 -9.12
CA VAL A 678 17.84 16.47 -8.92
C VAL A 678 18.63 16.72 -7.64
N ALA A 679 18.75 15.75 -6.73
CA ALA A 679 19.50 15.87 -5.47
C ALA A 679 20.96 16.33 -5.70
N GLY A 680 21.56 15.92 -6.83
CA GLY A 680 22.88 16.35 -7.25
C GLY A 680 23.05 17.86 -7.42
N LEU A 681 21.96 18.63 -7.59
CA LEU A 681 21.98 20.09 -7.65
C LEU A 681 22.34 20.75 -6.30
N GLY A 682 22.22 20.03 -5.19
CA GLY A 682 22.58 20.54 -3.86
C GLY A 682 24.06 20.90 -3.74
N GLY A 683 24.96 20.12 -4.38
CA GLY A 683 26.40 20.33 -4.30
C GLY A 683 26.92 21.59 -5.02
N PRO A 684 26.56 21.83 -6.29
CA PRO A 684 26.79 23.11 -6.96
C PRO A 684 26.25 24.31 -6.16
N THR A 685 25.03 24.19 -5.62
CA THR A 685 24.42 25.25 -4.80
C THR A 685 25.22 25.49 -3.51
N ALA A 686 25.67 24.45 -2.82
CA ALA A 686 26.49 24.57 -1.62
C ALA A 686 27.84 25.25 -1.92
N ARG A 687 28.48 24.91 -3.05
CA ARG A 687 29.73 25.56 -3.49
C ARG A 687 29.52 27.05 -3.75
N HIS A 688 28.47 27.40 -4.47
CA HIS A 688 28.12 28.80 -4.74
C HIS A 688 27.81 29.57 -3.46
N LEU A 689 26.98 29.00 -2.57
CA LEU A 689 26.60 29.61 -1.29
C LEU A 689 27.81 29.85 -0.38
N ASN A 690 28.72 28.89 -0.28
CA ASN A 690 29.92 29.01 0.53
C ASN A 690 30.93 30.01 -0.06
N HIS A 691 30.98 30.15 -1.38
CA HIS A 691 31.76 31.19 -2.04
C HIS A 691 31.16 32.59 -1.81
N ALA A 692 29.85 32.73 -2.01
CA ALA A 692 29.14 34.01 -1.88
C ALA A 692 28.99 34.49 -0.43
N SER A 693 28.96 33.58 0.55
CA SER A 693 28.81 33.91 1.96
C SER A 693 29.71 33.05 2.86
N PRO A 694 31.04 33.26 2.84
CA PRO A 694 32.02 32.40 3.52
C PRO A 694 31.86 32.30 5.04
N LYS A 695 31.19 33.26 5.69
CA LYS A 695 30.92 33.23 7.14
C LYS A 695 29.55 32.63 7.50
N ARG A 696 28.55 32.70 6.62
CA ARG A 696 27.14 32.32 6.92
C ARG A 696 26.59 31.13 6.12
N GLY A 697 27.28 30.66 5.08
CA GLY A 697 26.83 29.58 4.19
C GLY A 697 26.42 28.27 4.86
N THR A 698 27.06 27.83 5.95
CA THR A 698 26.62 26.62 6.70
C THR A 698 25.29 26.86 7.41
N THR A 699 25.15 28.01 8.10
CA THR A 699 23.91 28.39 8.77
C THR A 699 22.76 28.55 7.77
N ILE A 700 22.99 29.22 6.65
CA ILE A 700 21.99 29.40 5.59
C ILE A 700 21.59 28.04 5.00
N GLY A 701 22.55 27.13 4.80
CA GLY A 701 22.25 25.81 4.26
C GLY A 701 21.43 24.93 5.20
N LEU A 702 21.72 24.96 6.51
CA LEU A 702 20.93 24.25 7.52
C LEU A 702 19.52 24.82 7.66
N LEU A 703 19.35 26.14 7.56
CA LEU A 703 18.04 26.79 7.57
C LEU A 703 17.21 26.37 6.34
N LEU A 704 17.79 26.41 5.14
CA LEU A 704 17.13 25.97 3.92
C LEU A 704 16.74 24.49 3.97
N PHE A 705 17.63 23.63 4.46
CA PHE A 705 17.31 22.22 4.68
C PHE A 705 16.16 22.04 5.66
N SER A 706 16.15 22.76 6.78
CA SER A 706 15.07 22.65 7.77
C SER A 706 13.72 23.04 7.16
N VAL A 707 13.67 24.11 6.37
CA VAL A 707 12.46 24.53 5.66
C VAL A 707 12.02 23.49 4.63
N PHE A 708 12.93 23.03 3.77
CA PHE A 708 12.61 22.07 2.72
C PHE A 708 12.23 20.69 3.26
N ALA A 709 12.89 20.23 4.33
CA ALA A 709 12.52 18.99 4.99
C ALA A 709 11.16 19.10 5.69
N SER A 710 10.88 20.21 6.38
CA SER A 710 9.56 20.45 6.99
C SER A 710 8.46 20.46 5.92
N LEU A 711 8.71 21.08 4.77
CA LEU A 711 7.79 21.03 3.64
C LEU A 711 7.63 19.60 3.11
N GLY A 712 8.72 18.85 2.95
CA GLY A 712 8.68 17.44 2.52
C GLY A 712 7.96 16.50 3.50
N LEU A 713 7.87 16.87 4.78
CA LEU A 713 7.07 16.16 5.79
C LEU A 713 5.57 16.49 5.68
N VAL A 714 5.23 17.69 5.19
CA VAL A 714 3.84 18.15 5.06
C VAL A 714 3.26 17.81 3.68
N THR A 715 4.07 17.91 2.62
CA THR A 715 3.69 17.63 1.24
C THR A 715 4.75 16.81 0.51
N ASN A 716 4.32 15.69 -0.06
CA ASN A 716 5.21 14.77 -0.76
C ASN A 716 5.85 15.38 -2.02
N ALA A 717 5.13 16.29 -2.69
CA ALA A 717 5.63 17.02 -3.84
C ALA A 717 6.85 17.90 -3.52
N ALA A 718 7.07 18.24 -2.23
CA ALA A 718 8.24 18.98 -1.77
C ALA A 718 9.45 18.09 -1.42
N PHE A 719 9.34 16.76 -1.51
CA PHE A 719 10.46 15.85 -1.27
C PHE A 719 11.71 16.16 -2.13
N PRO A 720 11.62 16.50 -3.43
CA PRO A 720 12.77 16.95 -4.21
C PRO A 720 13.55 18.10 -3.56
N LEU A 721 12.85 19.04 -2.93
CA LEU A 721 13.47 20.15 -2.21
C LEU A 721 14.17 19.67 -0.95
N ALA A 722 13.57 18.72 -0.22
CA ALA A 722 14.20 18.09 0.94
C ALA A 722 15.49 17.35 0.56
N ALA A 723 15.51 16.65 -0.59
CA ALA A 723 16.69 15.96 -1.11
C ALA A 723 17.81 16.92 -1.52
N ILE A 724 17.47 18.01 -2.24
CA ILE A 724 18.43 19.08 -2.57
C ILE A 724 18.96 19.72 -1.29
N GLY A 725 18.07 20.04 -0.34
CA GLY A 725 18.41 20.63 0.95
C GLY A 725 19.35 19.74 1.77
N GLY A 726 19.12 18.43 1.77
CA GLY A 726 19.94 17.45 2.49
C GLY A 726 21.37 17.44 1.96
N VAL A 727 21.55 17.27 0.65
CA VAL A 727 22.89 17.34 0.00
C VAL A 727 23.54 18.69 0.29
N LEU A 728 22.79 19.78 0.17
CA LEU A 728 23.28 21.13 0.39
C LEU A 728 23.79 21.34 1.83
N ALA A 729 23.02 20.92 2.83
CA ALA A 729 23.39 21.05 4.24
C ALA A 729 24.64 20.23 4.56
N LEU A 730 24.68 18.97 4.11
CA LEU A 730 25.81 18.06 4.31
C LEU A 730 27.09 18.59 3.66
N GLU A 731 27.05 18.95 2.38
CA GLU A 731 28.23 19.50 1.69
C GLU A 731 28.69 20.84 2.30
N SER A 732 27.74 21.69 2.72
CA SER A 732 28.05 22.96 3.37
C SER A 732 28.72 22.78 4.73
N LEU A 733 28.29 21.78 5.52
CA LEU A 733 28.93 21.39 6.77
C LEU A 733 30.34 20.83 6.55
N MET A 734 30.50 19.93 5.57
CA MET A 734 31.77 19.30 5.20
C MET A 734 32.77 20.29 4.57
N SER A 735 32.29 21.39 3.99
CA SER A 735 33.17 22.40 3.40
C SER A 735 34.01 23.16 4.43
N ARG A 736 33.48 23.28 5.66
CA ARG A 736 34.10 24.02 6.77
C ARG A 736 34.76 23.14 7.81
N ASN A 737 34.39 21.87 7.84
CA ASN A 737 34.89 20.89 8.79
C ASN A 737 35.67 19.82 8.04
N ARG A 738 36.92 19.58 8.43
CA ARG A 738 37.64 18.38 8.00
C ARG A 738 37.06 17.20 8.77
N LEU A 739 36.23 16.39 8.10
CA LEU A 739 35.63 15.16 8.62
C LEU A 739 36.38 13.93 8.12
N GLU A 740 36.33 12.87 8.89
CA GLU A 740 36.95 11.58 8.60
C GLU A 740 35.95 10.53 8.14
N ALA A 741 36.44 9.43 7.56
CA ALA A 741 35.62 8.32 7.08
C ALA A 741 34.63 7.80 8.14
N ARG A 742 35.07 7.64 9.39
CA ARG A 742 34.22 7.18 10.51
C ARG A 742 33.23 8.24 11.00
N GLU A 743 33.61 9.51 10.96
CA GLU A 743 32.76 10.65 11.31
C GLU A 743 31.66 10.90 10.27
N LEU A 744 31.70 10.16 9.14
CA LEU A 744 30.65 10.16 8.13
C LEU A 744 29.83 8.87 8.16
N ALA A 745 30.48 7.70 8.28
CA ALA A 745 29.80 6.41 8.29
C ALA A 745 28.87 6.19 9.50
N ILE A 746 29.33 6.56 10.70
CA ILE A 746 28.56 6.34 11.93
C ILE A 746 27.31 7.25 11.94
N PRO A 747 27.39 8.57 11.70
CA PRO A 747 26.20 9.42 11.60
C PRO A 747 25.21 9.02 10.52
N PHE A 748 25.66 8.40 9.42
CA PHE A 748 24.75 7.95 8.37
C PHE A 748 23.91 6.75 8.83
N ALA A 749 24.53 5.80 9.52
CA ALA A 749 23.84 4.67 10.13
C ALA A 749 22.96 5.09 11.32
N LEU A 750 23.48 5.94 12.22
CA LEU A 750 22.74 6.46 13.37
C LEU A 750 21.58 7.37 12.95
N GLY A 751 21.84 8.30 12.03
CA GLY A 751 20.84 9.21 11.49
C GLY A 751 19.77 8.45 10.72
N GLY A 752 20.15 7.46 9.90
CA GLY A 752 19.20 6.55 9.27
C GLY A 752 18.31 5.86 10.32
N SER A 753 18.92 5.25 11.34
CA SER A 753 18.17 4.61 12.44
C SER A 753 17.21 5.58 13.14
N LEU A 754 17.68 6.77 13.50
CA LEU A 754 16.86 7.80 14.15
C LEU A 754 15.69 8.25 13.27
N GLY A 755 15.93 8.50 11.98
CA GLY A 755 14.88 8.87 11.03
C GLY A 755 13.81 7.79 10.85
N PHE A 756 14.16 6.52 11.12
CA PHE A 756 13.20 5.40 11.14
C PHE A 756 12.45 5.27 12.47
N VAL A 757 13.07 5.60 13.62
CA VAL A 757 12.43 5.55 14.95
C VAL A 757 11.47 6.70 15.17
N ILE A 758 11.79 7.90 14.68
CA ILE A 758 10.98 9.09 14.90
C ILE A 758 9.60 8.86 14.28
N ASP A 759 8.65 8.45 15.12
CA ASP A 759 7.23 8.70 14.90
C ASP A 759 6.91 10.15 15.32
N SER A 760 5.76 10.66 14.89
CA SER A 760 5.19 11.93 15.36
C SER A 760 4.96 11.98 16.89
N SER A 761 5.01 10.86 17.61
CA SER A 761 4.90 10.77 19.06
C SER A 761 6.25 10.47 19.75
N THR A 762 6.86 11.53 20.30
CA THR A 762 8.28 11.62 20.67
C THR A 762 8.55 11.30 22.16
N VAL A 763 8.82 10.04 22.55
CA VAL A 763 9.28 9.71 23.93
C VAL A 763 10.53 8.81 23.97
N GLY A 764 10.70 7.88 23.01
CA GLY A 764 11.84 6.94 23.00
C GLY A 764 13.22 7.55 22.68
N LEU A 765 13.26 8.74 22.06
CA LEU A 765 14.50 9.40 21.61
C LEU A 765 15.40 9.91 22.74
N VAL A 766 14.82 10.34 23.85
CA VAL A 766 15.58 10.97 24.95
C VAL A 766 16.33 9.91 25.78
N ALA A 767 15.80 8.69 25.86
CA ALA A 767 16.38 7.60 26.65
C ALA A 767 17.66 6.99 26.04
N LEU A 768 17.81 7.03 24.71
CA LEU A 768 18.94 6.37 24.00
C LEU A 768 19.93 7.33 23.32
N ALA A 769 19.59 8.61 23.17
CA ALA A 769 20.54 9.62 22.72
C ALA A 769 21.77 9.74 23.65
N GLY A 770 21.58 9.67 24.97
CA GLY A 770 22.67 9.78 25.95
C GLY A 770 23.77 8.72 25.81
N PRO A 771 23.44 7.41 25.85
CA PRO A 771 24.42 6.33 25.69
C PRO A 771 25.10 6.29 24.31
N MET A 772 24.35 6.59 23.23
CA MET A 772 24.88 6.58 21.87
C MET A 772 25.81 7.77 21.59
N ILE A 773 25.51 8.94 22.15
CA ILE A 773 26.41 10.10 22.16
C ILE A 773 27.65 9.80 23.00
N ALA A 774 27.51 9.18 24.18
CA ALA A 774 28.63 8.83 25.05
C ALA A 774 29.60 7.82 24.42
N ALA A 775 29.11 6.83 23.67
CA ALA A 775 29.96 5.84 23.01
C ALA A 775 30.75 6.42 21.80
N SER A 776 30.23 7.47 21.17
CA SER A 776 30.92 8.20 20.09
C SER A 776 32.13 9.03 20.57
N TRP A 777 32.21 9.32 21.88
CA TRP A 777 33.30 10.11 22.49
C TRP A 777 34.66 9.40 22.51
N PHE A 778 34.70 8.09 22.22
CA PHE A 778 35.93 7.26 22.32
C PHE A 778 36.63 7.01 20.97
N LEU A 779 36.22 7.67 19.89
CA LEU A 779 36.80 7.49 18.56
C LEU A 779 37.96 8.49 18.31
N PRO A 780 39.16 8.04 17.88
CA PRO A 780 40.31 8.92 17.60
C PRO A 780 40.09 9.75 16.32
N GLN A 781 41.08 10.54 15.91
CA GLN A 781 41.14 11.41 14.72
C GLN A 781 42.39 11.16 13.86
N VAL A 782 42.25 11.08 12.54
CA VAL A 782 43.28 11.10 11.49
C VAL A 782 42.80 11.87 10.24
N VAL A 783 43.53 12.93 9.88
CA VAL A 783 43.28 13.79 8.71
C VAL A 783 43.87 13.20 7.43
N THR A 784 43.15 13.24 6.30
CA THR A 784 43.69 12.86 4.97
C THR A 784 43.59 13.96 3.90
N PRO A 785 44.51 14.02 2.92
CA PRO A 785 44.56 15.04 1.85
C PRO A 785 43.70 14.68 0.62
N ARG A 786 43.71 15.57 -0.39
CA ARG A 786 42.67 15.74 -1.44
C ARG A 786 43.21 15.56 -2.87
N LYS A 787 42.54 14.76 -3.71
CA LYS A 787 42.19 14.84 -5.18
C LYS A 787 42.09 13.46 -5.91
N ARG A 788 40.89 13.04 -6.38
CA ARG A 788 40.55 12.42 -7.72
C ARG A 788 39.05 12.00 -7.82
N GLY A 789 38.64 11.50 -9.00
CA GLY A 789 37.38 11.77 -9.74
C GLY A 789 36.10 10.90 -9.54
N PRO A 790 35.09 11.07 -10.41
CA PRO A 790 33.66 10.83 -10.12
C PRO A 790 33.20 9.37 -10.04
N ARG A 791 33.91 8.41 -10.65
CA ARG A 791 33.48 6.99 -10.68
C ARG A 791 33.70 6.29 -9.33
N ASP A 792 34.82 6.57 -8.68
CA ASP A 792 35.17 5.95 -7.39
C ASP A 792 34.32 6.52 -6.24
N ALA A 793 33.78 7.73 -6.41
CA ALA A 793 32.87 8.37 -5.45
C ALA A 793 31.51 7.66 -5.34
N TRP A 794 31.01 7.08 -6.44
CA TRP A 794 29.78 6.29 -6.43
C TRP A 794 29.93 4.99 -5.64
N LEU A 795 31.02 4.24 -5.86
CA LEU A 795 31.31 3.02 -5.11
C LEU A 795 31.48 3.30 -3.61
N ALA A 796 32.17 4.40 -3.27
CA ALA A 796 32.34 4.84 -1.89
C ALA A 796 31.00 5.29 -1.26
N GLY A 797 30.15 5.97 -2.02
CA GLY A 797 28.80 6.37 -1.57
C GLY A 797 27.86 5.18 -1.37
N MET A 798 27.91 4.18 -2.24
CA MET A 798 27.18 2.92 -2.03
C MET A 798 27.60 2.25 -0.72
N ALA A 799 28.91 2.13 -0.49
CA ALA A 799 29.42 1.53 0.75
C ALA A 799 29.01 2.32 2.00
N LEU A 800 28.90 3.65 1.92
CA LEU A 800 28.40 4.50 3.02
C LEU A 800 26.92 4.23 3.35
N ALA A 801 26.11 3.86 2.35
CA ALA A 801 24.70 3.55 2.53
C ALA A 801 24.42 2.12 3.02
N LEU A 802 25.33 1.17 2.80
CA LEU A 802 25.13 -0.25 3.14
C LEU A 802 24.73 -0.54 4.60
N PRO A 803 25.24 0.15 5.63
CA PRO A 803 24.81 -0.11 7.02
C PRO A 803 23.30 0.06 7.24
N VAL A 804 22.63 0.90 6.43
CA VAL A 804 21.18 1.12 6.49
C VAL A 804 20.40 -0.11 6.01
N SER A 805 21.03 -1.02 5.24
CA SER A 805 20.42 -2.28 4.80
C SER A 805 20.04 -3.19 5.97
N GLY A 806 20.63 -3.00 7.16
CA GLY A 806 20.21 -3.69 8.37
C GLY A 806 18.76 -3.39 8.77
N LEU A 807 18.27 -2.17 8.55
CA LEU A 807 16.87 -1.81 8.79
C LEU A 807 15.94 -2.54 7.83
N ALA A 808 16.36 -2.71 6.58
CA ALA A 808 15.60 -3.39 5.55
C ALA A 808 15.51 -4.90 5.80
N ALA A 809 16.64 -5.54 6.12
CA ALA A 809 16.67 -6.96 6.50
C ALA A 809 15.78 -7.21 7.72
N ALA A 810 15.87 -6.33 8.71
CA ALA A 810 15.12 -6.39 9.95
C ALA A 810 13.62 -6.12 9.81
N SER A 811 13.20 -5.43 8.75
CA SER A 811 11.79 -5.16 8.46
C SER A 811 11.12 -6.22 7.61
N THR A 812 11.70 -7.43 7.44
CA THR A 812 11.12 -8.47 6.58
C THR A 812 10.42 -9.58 7.33
N TYR A 813 9.42 -10.14 6.66
CA TYR A 813 8.50 -11.15 7.17
C TYR A 813 9.16 -12.34 7.85
N SER A 814 10.03 -13.06 7.11
CA SER A 814 10.67 -14.28 7.61
C SER A 814 11.52 -13.99 8.85
N LEU A 815 12.12 -12.80 8.92
CA LEU A 815 12.91 -12.41 10.07
C LEU A 815 12.05 -12.04 11.27
N ALA A 816 10.93 -11.33 11.06
CA ALA A 816 10.02 -10.99 12.14
C ALA A 816 9.52 -12.24 12.87
N LEU A 817 9.06 -13.25 12.12
CA LEU A 817 8.55 -14.50 12.69
C LEU A 817 9.61 -15.24 13.51
N ARG A 818 10.88 -15.22 13.07
CA ARG A 818 12.02 -15.81 13.80
C ARG A 818 12.34 -15.11 15.12
N VAL A 819 12.04 -13.82 15.22
CA VAL A 819 12.31 -13.00 16.41
C VAL A 819 11.18 -13.12 17.45
N ALA A 820 10.04 -13.73 17.09
CA ALA A 820 8.85 -13.89 17.94
C ALA A 820 8.34 -12.58 18.57
N LEU A 821 8.50 -11.47 17.84
CA LEU A 821 8.08 -10.11 18.22
C LEU A 821 7.13 -9.53 17.18
N ALA A 822 6.13 -8.74 17.58
CA ALA A 822 5.24 -8.09 16.62
C ALA A 822 6.02 -7.09 15.72
N THR A 823 5.47 -6.74 14.55
CA THR A 823 6.14 -5.82 13.62
C THR A 823 6.34 -4.43 14.23
N ALA A 824 5.38 -3.97 15.06
CA ALA A 824 5.51 -2.73 15.84
C ALA A 824 6.68 -2.80 16.84
N ASP A 825 6.90 -3.96 17.43
CA ASP A 825 7.94 -4.21 18.44
C ASP A 825 9.32 -4.20 17.80
N LEU A 826 9.42 -4.80 16.61
CA LEU A 826 10.62 -4.75 15.78
C LEU A 826 10.93 -3.33 15.36
N ALA A 827 9.93 -2.53 14.97
CA ALA A 827 10.14 -1.11 14.67
C ALA A 827 10.74 -0.34 15.85
N ALA A 828 10.47 -0.76 17.10
CA ALA A 828 11.12 -0.22 18.28
C ALA A 828 12.54 -0.78 18.48
N VAL A 829 12.76 -2.09 18.40
CA VAL A 829 14.06 -2.73 18.73
C VAL A 829 15.12 -2.53 17.63
N VAL A 830 14.74 -2.69 16.37
CA VAL A 830 15.63 -2.79 15.22
C VAL A 830 16.52 -1.55 15.04
N PRO A 831 16.00 -0.31 15.12
CA PRO A 831 16.85 0.85 14.98
C PRO A 831 17.88 0.97 16.11
N PHE A 832 17.59 0.47 17.31
CA PHE A 832 18.58 0.40 18.39
C PHE A 832 19.68 -0.62 18.09
N VAL A 833 19.34 -1.78 17.51
CA VAL A 833 20.32 -2.75 17.04
C VAL A 833 21.23 -2.16 15.97
N VAL A 834 20.65 -1.45 14.98
CA VAL A 834 21.42 -0.81 13.91
C VAL A 834 22.33 0.29 14.48
N ALA A 835 21.79 1.12 15.37
CA ALA A 835 22.56 2.15 16.04
C ALA A 835 23.74 1.58 16.85
N ALA A 836 23.47 0.59 17.69
CA ALA A 836 24.47 -0.07 18.53
C ALA A 836 25.55 -0.75 17.67
N GLY A 837 25.13 -1.49 16.64
CA GLY A 837 26.03 -2.17 15.71
C GLY A 837 26.94 -1.19 14.96
N ALA A 838 26.42 -0.02 14.56
CA ALA A 838 27.21 1.01 13.88
C ALA A 838 28.28 1.62 14.78
N VAL A 839 27.94 1.91 16.04
CA VAL A 839 28.90 2.42 17.03
C VAL A 839 30.00 1.40 17.28
N PHE A 840 29.62 0.14 17.53
CA PHE A 840 30.57 -0.93 17.77
C PHE A 840 31.46 -1.20 16.56
N GLY A 841 30.88 -1.35 15.37
CA GLY A 841 31.61 -1.56 14.12
C GLY A 841 32.58 -0.41 13.82
N GLY A 842 32.16 0.83 14.04
CA GLY A 842 33.02 2.00 13.92
C GLY A 842 34.23 1.98 14.87
N ALA A 843 34.01 1.55 16.12
CA ALA A 843 35.09 1.41 17.10
C ALA A 843 36.06 0.26 16.75
N VAL A 844 35.55 -0.88 16.28
CA VAL A 844 36.37 -1.99 15.79
C VAL A 844 37.21 -1.56 14.57
N ALA A 845 36.60 -0.83 13.64
CA ALA A 845 37.29 -0.29 12.46
C ALA A 845 38.51 0.54 12.88
N VAL A 846 38.34 1.44 13.84
CA VAL A 846 39.44 2.24 14.40
C VAL A 846 40.56 1.38 14.98
N LEU A 847 40.21 0.32 15.71
CA LEU A 847 41.18 -0.47 16.47
C LEU A 847 42.00 -1.44 15.61
N VAL A 848 41.41 -1.93 14.52
CA VAL A 848 41.99 -3.01 13.71
C VAL A 848 42.57 -2.48 12.39
N GLN A 849 42.15 -1.29 11.94
CA GLN A 849 42.60 -0.75 10.66
C GLN A 849 43.89 0.05 10.78
N THR A 850 44.89 -0.39 10.02
CA THR A 850 46.08 0.39 9.68
C THR A 850 46.13 0.59 8.16
N PRO A 851 46.82 1.62 7.64
CA PRO A 851 46.89 1.87 6.20
C PRO A 851 47.30 0.64 5.37
N LYS A 852 48.20 -0.20 5.91
CA LYS A 852 48.69 -1.43 5.28
C LYS A 852 47.66 -2.57 5.25
N ASN A 853 46.72 -2.61 6.20
CA ASN A 853 45.77 -3.72 6.37
C ASN A 853 44.34 -3.37 5.93
N THR A 854 44.04 -2.12 5.56
CA THR A 854 42.71 -1.66 5.11
C THR A 854 42.10 -2.55 4.01
N ALA A 855 42.96 -3.15 3.17
CA ALA A 855 42.51 -4.04 2.12
C ALA A 855 41.91 -5.36 2.65
N LYS A 856 42.67 -6.03 3.50
CA LYS A 856 42.33 -7.31 4.13
C LYS A 856 41.14 -7.17 5.09
N VAL A 857 41.11 -6.08 5.88
CA VAL A 857 40.02 -5.81 6.83
C VAL A 857 38.68 -5.61 6.12
N GLN A 858 38.64 -4.90 5.00
CA GLN A 858 37.39 -4.74 4.24
C GLN A 858 36.90 -6.09 3.66
N ALA A 859 37.81 -6.92 3.13
CA ALA A 859 37.44 -8.22 2.55
C ALA A 859 36.83 -9.11 3.64
N LEU A 860 37.48 -9.17 4.81
CA LEU A 860 36.97 -9.90 5.97
C LEU A 860 35.63 -9.34 6.46
N ALA A 861 35.48 -8.01 6.50
CA ALA A 861 34.25 -7.36 6.94
C ALA A 861 33.07 -7.67 6.00
N PHE A 862 33.28 -7.66 4.67
CA PHE A 862 32.25 -8.08 3.72
C PHE A 862 31.91 -9.56 3.82
N SER A 863 32.90 -10.44 4.00
CA SER A 863 32.64 -11.87 4.24
C SER A 863 31.87 -12.11 5.53
N LEU A 864 32.21 -11.40 6.61
CA LEU A 864 31.50 -11.49 7.89
C LEU A 864 30.07 -10.95 7.79
N ALA A 865 29.88 -9.84 7.08
CA ALA A 865 28.54 -9.31 6.78
C ALA A 865 27.71 -10.32 5.98
N GLY A 866 28.32 -11.01 5.00
CA GLY A 866 27.69 -12.08 4.25
C GLY A 866 27.29 -13.27 5.13
N ALA A 867 28.18 -13.72 6.00
CA ALA A 867 27.94 -14.86 6.90
C ALA A 867 26.87 -14.54 7.96
N THR A 868 26.92 -13.35 8.56
CA THR A 868 25.91 -12.90 9.55
C THR A 868 24.55 -12.67 8.90
N ALA A 869 24.50 -12.08 7.69
CA ALA A 869 23.26 -11.98 6.91
C ALA A 869 22.68 -13.36 6.55
N ALA A 870 23.51 -14.32 6.13
CA ALA A 870 23.07 -15.68 5.85
C ALA A 870 22.57 -16.39 7.12
N SER A 871 23.19 -16.14 8.28
CA SER A 871 22.74 -16.74 9.54
C SER A 871 21.32 -16.32 9.92
N LEU A 872 20.88 -15.10 9.53
CA LEU A 872 19.51 -14.61 9.76
C LEU A 872 18.44 -15.47 9.06
N LEU A 873 18.82 -16.31 8.09
CA LEU A 873 17.92 -17.26 7.42
C LEU A 873 17.63 -18.51 8.25
N PHE A 874 18.42 -18.79 9.29
CA PHE A 874 18.35 -20.07 10.02
C PHE A 874 18.25 -19.91 11.54
N VAL A 875 18.68 -18.78 12.10
CA VAL A 875 18.55 -18.53 13.55
C VAL A 875 17.09 -18.31 13.95
N THR A 876 16.74 -18.80 15.15
CA THR A 876 15.42 -18.64 15.77
C THR A 876 15.59 -18.10 17.18
N GLY A 877 14.63 -17.29 17.63
CA GLY A 877 14.64 -16.67 18.95
C GLY A 877 15.18 -15.24 18.92
N THR A 878 14.75 -14.47 19.91
CA THR A 878 15.01 -13.03 19.99
C THR A 878 16.50 -12.73 20.14
N VAL A 879 17.20 -13.37 21.08
CA VAL A 879 18.62 -13.11 21.37
C VAL A 879 19.55 -13.49 20.21
N PRO A 880 19.52 -14.73 19.64
CA PRO A 880 20.39 -15.09 18.52
C PRO A 880 20.18 -14.20 17.30
N THR A 881 18.93 -13.82 17.02
CA THR A 881 18.62 -12.97 15.88
C THR A 881 19.12 -11.53 16.07
N VAL A 882 18.93 -10.96 17.26
CA VAL A 882 19.49 -9.64 17.61
C VAL A 882 21.01 -9.64 17.49
N LEU A 883 21.68 -10.72 17.91
CA LEU A 883 23.14 -10.87 17.78
C LEU A 883 23.60 -10.95 16.32
N SER A 884 22.92 -11.74 15.48
CA SER A 884 23.22 -11.84 14.04
C SER A 884 23.00 -10.50 13.33
N LEU A 885 21.91 -9.80 13.64
CA LEU A 885 21.59 -8.49 13.06
C LEU A 885 22.62 -7.43 13.49
N PHE A 886 22.96 -7.39 14.79
CA PHE A 886 24.01 -6.54 15.34
C PHE A 886 25.35 -6.79 14.65
N GLY A 887 25.75 -8.06 14.52
CA GLY A 887 26.98 -8.48 13.85
C GLY A 887 27.03 -8.07 12.39
N MET A 888 25.92 -8.23 11.67
CA MET A 888 25.79 -7.80 10.27
C MET A 888 25.98 -6.30 10.12
N VAL A 889 25.28 -5.48 10.93
CA VAL A 889 25.39 -4.02 10.87
C VAL A 889 26.80 -3.56 11.25
N ALA A 890 27.39 -4.16 12.28
CA ALA A 890 28.76 -3.86 12.69
C ALA A 890 29.76 -4.17 11.56
N ALA A 891 29.62 -5.34 10.92
CA ALA A 891 30.48 -5.74 9.80
C ALA A 891 30.31 -4.83 8.58
N LEU A 892 29.08 -4.47 8.20
CA LEU A 892 28.79 -3.53 7.12
C LEU A 892 29.36 -2.13 7.43
N THR A 893 29.33 -1.70 8.70
CA THR A 893 29.92 -0.43 9.12
C THR A 893 31.46 -0.46 9.03
N VAL A 894 32.10 -1.57 9.43
CA VAL A 894 33.55 -1.75 9.25
C VAL A 894 33.92 -1.73 7.77
N ALA A 895 33.13 -2.38 6.91
CA ALA A 895 33.31 -2.39 5.46
C ALA A 895 33.15 -0.97 4.86
N ALA A 896 32.13 -0.22 5.29
CA ALA A 896 31.89 1.15 4.88
C ALA A 896 33.08 2.06 5.24
N VAL A 897 33.51 2.06 6.51
CA VAL A 897 34.66 2.84 6.99
C VAL A 897 35.93 2.46 6.23
N SER A 898 36.18 1.17 6.01
CA SER A 898 37.33 0.69 5.24
C SER A 898 37.31 1.18 3.79
N THR A 899 36.14 1.17 3.14
CA THR A 899 35.95 1.67 1.77
C THR A 899 36.30 3.15 1.69
N LEU A 900 35.75 3.94 2.61
CA LEU A 900 35.95 5.37 2.68
C LEU A 900 37.41 5.73 2.98
N MET A 901 38.07 4.99 3.87
CA MET A 901 39.49 5.18 4.15
C MET A 901 40.38 4.86 2.95
N ARG A 902 40.09 3.82 2.17
CA ARG A 902 40.84 3.58 0.93
C ARG A 902 40.58 4.66 -0.12
N PHE A 903 39.32 5.07 -0.26
CA PHE A 903 38.95 6.15 -1.16
C PHE A 903 39.74 7.42 -0.83
N THR A 904 39.83 7.81 0.46
CA THR A 904 40.62 8.98 0.86
C THR A 904 42.13 8.76 0.73
N GLN A 905 42.66 7.57 1.03
CA GLN A 905 44.07 7.23 0.81
C GLN A 905 44.48 7.33 -0.66
N GLN A 906 43.54 7.08 -1.58
CA GLN A 906 43.72 7.23 -3.03
C GLN A 906 43.47 8.68 -3.52
N GLY A 907 43.23 9.62 -2.61
CA GLY A 907 42.97 11.03 -2.91
C GLY A 907 41.49 11.39 -3.06
N GLY A 908 40.53 10.52 -2.81
CA GLY A 908 39.10 10.85 -2.92
C GLY A 908 38.65 12.01 -2.01
N ASP A 909 37.76 12.89 -2.51
CA ASP A 909 37.11 13.93 -1.70
C ASP A 909 35.79 13.39 -1.14
N LEU A 910 35.68 13.26 0.19
CA LEU A 910 34.48 12.74 0.85
C LEU A 910 33.22 13.55 0.50
N ARG A 911 33.31 14.83 0.13
CA ARG A 911 32.14 15.59 -0.32
C ARG A 911 31.45 14.98 -1.53
N ALA A 912 32.24 14.40 -2.44
CA ALA A 912 31.74 13.82 -3.68
C ALA A 912 30.87 12.57 -3.47
N ILE A 913 30.86 11.99 -2.26
CA ILE A 913 30.11 10.76 -1.95
C ILE A 913 28.74 11.05 -1.34
N THR A 914 28.46 12.29 -0.97
CA THR A 914 27.23 12.71 -0.27
C THR A 914 25.97 12.42 -1.10
N SER A 915 25.93 12.92 -2.34
CA SER A 915 24.78 12.69 -3.23
C SER A 915 24.63 11.22 -3.61
N PRO A 916 25.70 10.49 -4.02
CA PRO A 916 25.61 9.05 -4.23
C PRO A 916 25.10 8.27 -3.01
N ALA A 917 25.56 8.60 -1.80
CA ALA A 917 25.14 7.91 -0.58
C ALA A 917 23.67 8.16 -0.23
N LEU A 918 23.20 9.41 -0.31
CA LEU A 918 21.79 9.73 -0.10
C LEU A 918 20.90 9.10 -1.17
N VAL A 919 21.36 9.10 -2.43
CA VAL A 919 20.61 8.46 -3.53
C VAL A 919 20.51 6.96 -3.32
N VAL A 920 21.63 6.28 -3.06
CA VAL A 920 21.66 4.83 -2.84
C VAL A 920 20.88 4.45 -1.58
N ALA A 921 21.02 5.18 -0.48
CA ALA A 921 20.24 4.93 0.72
C ALA A 921 18.74 5.08 0.46
N SER A 922 18.34 6.11 -0.28
CA SER A 922 16.94 6.30 -0.65
C SER A 922 16.44 5.19 -1.55
N LEU A 923 17.23 4.74 -2.52
CA LEU A 923 16.89 3.62 -3.40
C LEU A 923 16.81 2.29 -2.63
N LEU A 924 17.71 2.02 -1.69
CA LEU A 924 17.64 0.83 -0.84
C LEU A 924 16.37 0.86 0.00
N ILE A 925 16.07 2.00 0.64
CA ILE A 925 14.83 2.19 1.40
C ILE A 925 13.63 2.00 0.48
N LEU A 926 13.64 2.59 -0.72
CA LEU A 926 12.57 2.45 -1.72
C LEU A 926 12.35 0.98 -2.09
N VAL A 927 13.42 0.29 -2.50
CA VAL A 927 13.40 -1.09 -2.98
C VAL A 927 12.87 -2.06 -1.94
N PHE A 928 13.29 -1.92 -0.69
CA PHE A 928 12.86 -2.81 0.38
C PHE A 928 11.53 -2.40 1.02
N ARG A 929 11.09 -1.16 0.83
CA ARG A 929 9.80 -0.67 1.35
C ARG A 929 8.68 -0.76 0.35
N VAL A 930 8.93 -0.90 -0.96
CA VAL A 930 7.90 -1.14 -1.97
C VAL A 930 7.48 -2.61 -1.89
N PRO A 931 6.18 -2.96 -1.93
CA PRO A 931 5.76 -4.34 -1.99
C PRO A 931 6.30 -4.96 -3.29
N PRO A 932 6.93 -6.15 -3.26
CA PRO A 932 7.50 -6.72 -4.48
C PRO A 932 6.48 -6.84 -5.61
N ILE A 933 5.21 -7.10 -5.27
CA ILE A 933 4.07 -7.07 -6.19
C ILE A 933 3.94 -5.79 -7.01
N ALA A 934 4.25 -4.63 -6.45
CA ALA A 934 4.14 -3.36 -7.17
C ALA A 934 5.12 -3.29 -8.36
N TYR A 935 6.31 -3.90 -8.23
CA TYR A 935 7.24 -4.04 -9.35
C TYR A 935 6.69 -4.97 -10.42
N SER A 936 6.16 -6.12 -10.02
CA SER A 936 5.60 -7.13 -10.94
C SER A 936 4.34 -6.61 -11.68
N LEU A 937 3.54 -5.76 -11.04
CA LEU A 937 2.37 -5.11 -11.66
C LEU A 937 2.78 -3.95 -12.59
N SER A 938 3.86 -3.21 -12.26
CA SER A 938 4.25 -2.00 -13.01
C SER A 938 5.20 -2.26 -14.17
N VAL A 939 6.08 -3.27 -14.07
CA VAL A 939 7.15 -3.57 -15.04
C VAL A 939 6.89 -4.86 -15.81
N GLY A 940 6.15 -5.80 -15.22
CA GLY A 940 5.88 -7.15 -15.73
C GLY A 940 6.38 -8.26 -14.79
N PRO A 941 5.98 -9.52 -15.01
CA PRO A 941 6.39 -10.64 -14.16
C PRO A 941 7.91 -10.81 -14.16
N LEU A 942 8.50 -10.88 -12.97
CA LEU A 942 9.93 -11.12 -12.77
C LEU A 942 10.23 -12.63 -12.71
N PRO A 943 11.45 -13.08 -13.08
CA PRO A 943 11.87 -14.46 -12.82
C PRO A 943 11.78 -14.80 -11.31
N GLU A 944 11.35 -16.03 -10.98
CA GLU A 944 11.19 -16.52 -9.59
C GLU A 944 12.39 -16.21 -8.70
N ALA A 945 13.61 -16.43 -9.20
CA ALA A 945 14.84 -16.18 -8.45
C ALA A 945 15.04 -14.69 -8.11
N LEU A 946 14.58 -13.76 -8.96
CA LEU A 946 14.63 -12.34 -8.67
C LEU A 946 13.46 -11.91 -7.78
N GLU A 947 12.26 -12.43 -8.03
CA GLU A 947 11.07 -12.10 -7.23
C GLU A 947 11.22 -12.59 -5.77
N SER A 948 11.70 -13.82 -5.57
CA SER A 948 12.02 -14.38 -4.24
C SER A 948 13.07 -13.56 -3.49
N THR A 949 14.05 -12.96 -4.17
CA THR A 949 15.05 -12.11 -3.50
C THR A 949 14.47 -10.82 -2.93
N PHE A 950 13.35 -10.32 -3.46
CA PHE A 950 12.65 -9.16 -2.88
C PHE A 950 11.89 -9.51 -1.59
N TYR A 951 11.47 -10.76 -1.41
CA TYR A 951 10.87 -11.23 -0.14
C TYR A 951 11.91 -11.70 0.90
N ALA A 952 13.17 -11.88 0.51
CA ALA A 952 14.28 -12.31 1.38
C ALA A 952 15.53 -11.41 1.24
N PRO A 953 15.47 -10.12 1.60
CA PRO A 953 16.58 -9.19 1.37
C PRO A 953 17.85 -9.54 2.16
N GLN A 954 17.75 -10.28 3.27
CA GLN A 954 18.91 -10.85 3.95
C GLN A 954 19.71 -11.81 3.05
N ALA A 955 19.05 -12.53 2.13
CA ALA A 955 19.72 -13.38 1.14
C ALA A 955 20.45 -12.53 0.09
N LEU A 956 19.83 -11.45 -0.38
CA LEU A 956 20.46 -10.50 -1.30
C LEU A 956 21.68 -9.82 -0.66
N ILE A 957 21.54 -9.34 0.59
CA ILE A 957 22.64 -8.76 1.36
C ILE A 957 23.75 -9.78 1.56
N ALA A 958 23.42 -11.03 1.86
CA ALA A 958 24.39 -12.11 2.00
C ALA A 958 25.17 -12.35 0.70
N ALA A 959 24.46 -12.50 -0.43
CA ALA A 959 25.07 -12.76 -1.74
C ALA A 959 25.96 -11.60 -2.21
N VAL A 960 25.48 -10.36 -2.13
CA VAL A 960 26.23 -9.16 -2.54
C VAL A 960 27.47 -8.96 -1.66
N SER A 961 27.33 -9.14 -0.34
CA SER A 961 28.45 -8.99 0.59
C SER A 961 29.50 -10.09 0.42
N ALA A 962 29.07 -11.34 0.23
CA ALA A 962 29.97 -12.45 -0.04
C ALA A 962 30.74 -12.25 -1.37
N LEU A 963 30.06 -11.82 -2.43
CA LEU A 963 30.69 -11.53 -3.71
C LEU A 963 31.70 -10.39 -3.60
N ALA A 964 31.35 -9.29 -2.92
CA ALA A 964 32.25 -8.17 -2.68
C ALA A 964 33.50 -8.61 -1.91
N GLY A 965 33.34 -9.41 -0.85
CA GLY A 965 34.43 -10.00 -0.09
C GLY A 965 35.34 -10.88 -0.93
N ALA A 966 34.76 -11.77 -1.75
CA ALA A 966 35.49 -12.67 -2.64
C ALA A 966 36.30 -11.93 -3.71
N VAL A 967 35.70 -10.94 -4.38
CA VAL A 967 36.39 -10.11 -5.40
C VAL A 967 37.58 -9.39 -4.79
N LEU A 968 37.42 -8.82 -3.60
CA LEU A 968 38.50 -8.15 -2.87
C LEU A 968 39.60 -9.12 -2.47
N LEU A 969 39.26 -10.31 -1.97
CA LEU A 969 40.22 -11.33 -1.59
C LEU A 969 41.03 -11.82 -2.79
N ILE A 970 40.37 -12.10 -3.93
CA ILE A 970 41.03 -12.47 -5.19
C ILE A 970 41.96 -11.35 -5.67
N SER A 971 41.54 -10.09 -5.58
CA SER A 971 42.39 -8.96 -5.96
C SER A 971 43.65 -8.82 -5.10
N LEU A 972 43.59 -9.27 -3.83
CA LEU A 972 44.73 -9.27 -2.91
C LEU A 972 45.68 -10.45 -3.12
N LEU A 973 45.19 -11.55 -3.69
CA LEU A 973 45.95 -12.76 -3.98
C LEU A 973 46.61 -12.71 -5.38
N ARG A 974 46.19 -11.81 -6.27
CA ARG A 974 46.83 -11.61 -7.57
C ARG A 974 48.19 -10.93 -7.40
N PRO A 975 49.28 -11.44 -8.01
CA PRO A 975 50.56 -10.75 -8.01
C PRO A 975 50.40 -9.37 -8.68
N ARG A 976 51.00 -8.34 -8.10
CA ARG A 976 50.98 -6.99 -8.71
C ARG A 976 51.60 -7.10 -10.11
N PRO A 977 50.97 -6.56 -11.16
CA PRO A 977 51.60 -6.51 -12.47
C PRO A 977 52.87 -5.68 -12.35
N THR A 978 54.03 -6.33 -12.46
CA THR A 978 55.31 -5.68 -12.69
C THR A 978 55.20 -5.03 -14.06
N LYS A 979 55.02 -3.70 -14.10
CA LYS A 979 55.23 -2.94 -15.33
C LYS A 979 56.71 -3.04 -15.67
N HIS A 980 57.10 -4.04 -16.46
CA HIS A 980 58.29 -3.93 -17.28
C HIS A 980 57.91 -3.05 -18.46
N TYR A 981 58.36 -1.79 -18.44
CA TYR A 981 58.51 -1.02 -19.66
C TYR A 981 59.82 -1.48 -20.31
N PRO A 982 59.81 -2.12 -21.49
CA PRO A 982 61.02 -2.37 -22.23
C PRO A 982 61.50 -1.03 -22.79
N GLY A 983 62.56 -0.44 -22.25
CA GLY A 983 63.25 0.70 -22.87
C GLY A 983 63.61 1.90 -22.01
N GLU A 984 63.37 1.92 -20.70
CA GLU A 984 63.96 2.96 -19.82
C GLU A 984 65.29 2.47 -19.26
N ALA A 985 66.37 3.13 -19.67
CA ALA A 985 67.73 2.85 -19.24
C ALA A 985 67.91 3.10 -17.75
N ASP A 986 68.59 2.18 -17.08
CA ASP A 986 69.14 2.37 -15.74
C ASP A 986 70.12 3.55 -15.74
N GLY A 987 69.65 4.71 -15.30
CA GLY A 987 70.49 5.85 -14.95
C GLY A 987 70.79 5.81 -13.46
N GLY A 988 71.93 5.24 -13.09
CA GLY A 988 72.44 5.20 -11.71
C GLY A 988 73.18 6.47 -11.27
N GLY A 989 73.42 6.53 -9.94
CA GLY A 989 74.39 7.40 -9.24
C GLY A 989 73.91 8.85 -9.01
N GLU A 990 74.13 9.55 -7.89
CA GLU A 990 75.00 9.38 -6.71
C GLU A 990 74.45 10.29 -5.56
N GLY A 991 74.89 10.07 -4.32
CA GLY A 991 74.90 11.12 -3.28
C GLY A 991 74.68 10.63 -1.85
N GLU A 992 75.76 10.22 -1.17
CA GLU A 992 75.84 10.06 0.30
C GLU A 992 75.75 11.41 1.04
N ALA A 993 75.01 11.43 2.17
CA ALA A 993 75.32 12.12 3.44
C ALA A 993 74.24 11.78 4.49
#